data_AF-A0A7W0V927-F1
#
_entry.id   AF-A0A7W0V927-F1
#
_cell.length_a   1.000
_cell.length_b   1.000
_cell.length_c   1.000
_cell.angle_alpha   90.00
_cell.angle_beta   90.00
_cell.angle_gamma   90.00
#
_symmetry.space_group_name_H-M   'P 1'
#
loop_
_entity.id
_entity.type
_entity.pdbx_description
1 polymer ?
#
loop_
_entity_poly.entity_id
_entity_poly.type
_entity_poly.pdbx_seq_one_letter_code
_entity_poly.pdbx_strand_id
1 'polypeptide(L)'
;MPDLAEWRSLVTREPVAFLVDIDGTLVDYAATPQLAPLEATTTEVLTELAATGAHVVIVSGRPLESVASLVPLVPGATWVAEHGAWRRLGATWEGPQRTNPELDDLAETLSLLARAPGARFERKSLSVCFHWRMVTEPARTVLVEAAEVACEQWLDTNADNELLFGQDSIEVRPRHVHKGSIVRTIRDRIPGVRIIALGHDVTAGDMFRELVPGDAAITIGGSCARTSMAATLADPPAVRAFLSWATNQRAGRITVAPPLGPAVTTCLVPGQRALVVLSNRMPEPSVSRRREVGGLVAALEPALAERSAIWLGWSGHDREVPGAPVIDALARPTRAAFDLQPELRARYYSGFCNRALWPLFHQFPGRVRYTDDDWTAYVEANQIFARHAAALTTIDGTIWIHDYHLLLVARELRALGHRGPIGLFLHVPFPPRDMLETLPWRGEIISALLELDLIGVHAKRWQENLLSSVVASGAATLDGCRLVRPERSTEVGVYPIGIDPTPFREVIEDSPDVEGLRVALGDRKLVLGVDRLDYSKGVPERLLAFECLLERCPDWRRRISFIQISVPSRAEIPEYAEIRARVESLVGRINGRFGEADWVPVRYLYRSFSHQVLAQLYRLADVALVTPLRDGMNLVAKEFVVSQDPTRPGVLVLSQFAGAAEQLSAALLTNPYHPNGLAADLDIALRMPAEERIARHRLLSAAIERGGDASAWATAFLDRLESVVAEEATCDRRKLTSRG
;
A
#
# COMPACT_ATOMS: atom_id res chain seq x y z
N MET A 1 -19.34 -20.14 -18.80
CA MET A 1 -18.34 -20.73 -19.72
C MET A 1 -18.12 -19.75 -20.85
N PRO A 2 -16.88 -19.57 -21.34
CA PRO A 2 -16.62 -18.70 -22.50
C PRO A 2 -17.48 -19.12 -23.70
N ASP A 3 -17.94 -18.17 -24.52
CA ASP A 3 -18.69 -18.50 -25.73
C ASP A 3 -17.75 -19.16 -26.76
N LEU A 4 -17.86 -20.48 -26.91
CA LEU A 4 -17.05 -21.25 -27.84
C LEU A 4 -17.24 -20.82 -29.30
N ALA A 5 -18.39 -20.21 -29.66
CA ALA A 5 -18.60 -19.69 -31.00
C ALA A 5 -17.75 -18.43 -31.26
N GLU A 6 -17.63 -17.56 -30.25
CA GLU A 6 -16.78 -16.36 -30.31
C GLU A 6 -15.30 -16.72 -30.41
N TRP A 7 -14.84 -17.67 -29.59
CA TRP A 7 -13.46 -18.18 -29.66
C TRP A 7 -13.15 -18.84 -31.00
N ARG A 8 -14.08 -19.64 -31.55
CA ARG A 8 -13.94 -20.21 -32.90
C ARG A 8 -13.81 -19.11 -33.94
N SER A 9 -14.69 -18.11 -33.90
CA SER A 9 -14.65 -16.98 -34.83
C SER A 9 -13.34 -16.19 -34.74
N LEU A 10 -12.74 -16.07 -33.55
CA LEU A 10 -11.48 -15.36 -33.40
C LEU A 10 -10.30 -16.18 -33.93
N VAL A 11 -10.18 -17.46 -33.55
CA VAL A 11 -9.03 -18.27 -33.97
C VAL A 11 -9.01 -18.51 -35.48
N THR A 12 -10.17 -18.51 -36.15
CA THR A 12 -10.26 -18.65 -37.63
C THR A 12 -10.19 -17.32 -38.38
N ARG A 13 -10.03 -16.18 -37.70
CA ARG A 13 -9.97 -14.87 -38.36
C ARG A 13 -8.66 -14.71 -39.13
N GLU A 14 -8.69 -13.87 -40.16
CA GLU A 14 -7.50 -13.45 -40.90
C GLU A 14 -7.48 -11.92 -41.06
N PRO A 15 -6.38 -11.23 -40.67
CA PRO A 15 -5.20 -11.76 -40.01
C PRO A 15 -5.39 -11.99 -38.49
N VAL A 16 -4.76 -13.03 -37.93
CA VAL A 16 -4.71 -13.31 -36.48
C VAL A 16 -3.28 -13.59 -36.02
N ALA A 17 -2.93 -13.14 -34.82
CA ALA A 17 -1.64 -13.38 -34.18
C ALA A 17 -1.80 -14.03 -32.80
N PHE A 18 -0.98 -15.04 -32.52
CA PHE A 18 -0.88 -15.69 -31.22
C PHE A 18 0.42 -15.24 -30.55
N LEU A 19 0.31 -14.45 -29.49
CA LEU A 19 1.44 -14.00 -28.68
C LEU A 19 1.53 -14.91 -27.45
N VAL A 20 2.58 -15.71 -27.36
CA VAL A 20 2.68 -16.77 -26.36
C VAL A 20 3.93 -16.57 -25.52
N ASP A 21 3.74 -16.41 -24.21
CA ASP A 21 4.85 -16.41 -23.25
C ASP A 21 5.51 -17.80 -23.17
N ILE A 22 6.80 -17.86 -22.83
CA ILE A 22 7.51 -19.15 -22.68
C ILE A 22 7.35 -19.70 -21.26
N ASP A 23 8.04 -19.08 -20.32
CA ASP A 23 8.13 -19.54 -18.93
C ASP A 23 6.73 -19.55 -18.32
N GLY A 24 6.39 -20.59 -17.56
CA GLY A 24 5.07 -20.77 -16.93
C GLY A 24 3.86 -20.86 -17.88
N THR A 25 4.08 -20.85 -19.21
CA THR A 25 3.02 -20.86 -20.23
C THR A 25 3.21 -22.00 -21.22
N LEU A 26 4.29 -22.01 -21.99
CA LEU A 26 4.64 -23.12 -22.89
C LEU A 26 5.43 -24.22 -22.18
N VAL A 27 6.16 -23.84 -21.13
CA VAL A 27 6.95 -24.73 -20.28
C VAL A 27 6.67 -24.43 -18.81
N ASP A 28 6.87 -25.41 -17.94
CA ASP A 28 6.73 -25.19 -16.49
C ASP A 28 7.74 -24.17 -15.97
N TYR A 29 7.36 -23.48 -14.90
CA TYR A 29 8.23 -22.50 -14.25
C TYR A 29 9.38 -23.21 -13.50
N ALA A 30 10.58 -23.22 -14.08
CA ALA A 30 11.76 -23.88 -13.52
C ALA A 30 12.80 -22.91 -12.95
N ALA A 31 13.70 -23.43 -12.11
CA ALA A 31 14.76 -22.64 -11.48
C ALA A 31 15.80 -22.10 -12.49
N THR A 32 15.93 -22.73 -13.66
CA THR A 32 16.74 -22.23 -14.76
C THR A 32 16.06 -22.53 -16.10
N PRO A 33 16.30 -21.72 -17.15
CA PRO A 33 15.78 -21.98 -18.50
C PRO A 33 16.11 -23.38 -19.05
N GLN A 34 17.25 -23.96 -18.63
CA GLN A 34 17.72 -25.27 -19.07
C GLN A 34 16.93 -26.43 -18.42
N LEU A 35 16.29 -26.18 -17.27
CA LEU A 35 15.51 -27.18 -16.53
C LEU A 35 14.05 -27.30 -17.01
N ALA A 36 13.64 -26.45 -17.96
CA ALA A 36 12.33 -26.50 -18.60
C ALA A 36 12.47 -26.31 -20.13
N PRO A 37 12.92 -27.36 -20.85
CA PRO A 37 13.04 -27.32 -22.30
C PRO A 37 11.65 -27.32 -22.96
N LEU A 38 11.57 -26.72 -24.15
CA LEU A 38 10.37 -26.75 -24.96
C LEU A 38 10.17 -28.18 -25.52
N GLU A 39 9.07 -28.83 -25.15
CA GLU A 39 8.78 -30.20 -25.59
C GLU A 39 8.53 -30.29 -27.10
N ALA A 40 8.91 -31.41 -27.73
CA ALA A 40 8.73 -31.66 -29.17
C ALA A 40 7.27 -31.51 -29.63
N THR A 41 6.32 -31.97 -28.82
CA THR A 41 4.89 -31.84 -29.06
C THR A 41 4.42 -30.38 -29.08
N THR A 42 5.05 -29.52 -28.27
CA THR A 42 4.76 -28.08 -28.26
C THR A 42 5.27 -27.40 -29.52
N THR A 43 6.48 -27.76 -29.94
CA THR A 43 7.11 -27.21 -31.14
C THR A 43 6.32 -27.59 -32.39
N GLU A 44 5.88 -28.85 -32.49
CA GLU A 44 5.04 -29.33 -33.59
C GLU A 44 3.74 -28.54 -33.69
N VAL A 45 3.00 -28.38 -32.59
CA VAL A 45 1.73 -27.64 -32.57
C VAL A 45 1.90 -26.17 -32.99
N LEU A 46 2.95 -25.50 -32.51
CA LEU A 46 3.24 -24.11 -32.88
C LEU A 46 3.63 -23.98 -34.36
N THR A 47 4.40 -24.92 -34.90
CA THR A 47 4.75 -24.96 -36.32
C THR A 47 3.54 -25.22 -37.20
N GLU A 48 2.68 -26.17 -36.83
CA GLU A 48 1.43 -26.42 -37.54
C GLU A 48 0.50 -25.19 -37.48
N LEU A 49 0.41 -24.52 -36.33
CA LEU A 49 -0.38 -23.30 -36.19
C LEU A 49 0.11 -22.21 -37.14
N ALA A 50 1.43 -21.98 -37.20
CA ALA A 50 2.03 -21.03 -38.14
C ALA A 50 1.74 -21.40 -39.61
N ALA A 51 1.74 -22.70 -39.95
CA ALA A 51 1.43 -23.19 -41.29
C ALA A 51 -0.03 -22.94 -41.72
N THR A 52 -0.94 -22.67 -40.78
CA THR A 52 -2.34 -22.27 -41.09
C THR A 52 -2.47 -20.79 -41.48
N GLY A 53 -1.37 -20.05 -41.62
CA GLY A 53 -1.39 -18.61 -41.90
C GLY A 53 -1.56 -17.72 -40.67
N ALA A 54 -1.62 -18.29 -39.46
CA ALA A 54 -1.60 -17.51 -38.23
C ALA A 54 -0.20 -16.98 -37.92
N HIS A 55 -0.11 -15.76 -37.39
CA HIS A 55 1.16 -15.18 -36.95
C HIS A 55 1.52 -15.66 -35.54
N VAL A 56 2.44 -16.60 -35.41
CA VAL A 56 2.92 -17.08 -34.11
C VAL A 56 4.07 -16.22 -33.62
N VAL A 57 3.92 -15.63 -32.42
CA VAL A 57 4.90 -14.75 -31.78
C VAL A 57 5.21 -15.31 -30.40
N ILE A 58 6.45 -15.75 -30.18
CA ILE A 58 6.88 -16.33 -28.91
C ILE A 58 7.64 -15.26 -28.14
N VAL A 59 7.16 -14.92 -26.95
CA VAL A 59 7.64 -13.82 -26.12
C VAL A 59 8.32 -14.34 -24.87
N SER A 60 9.50 -13.83 -24.54
CA SER A 60 10.26 -14.28 -23.38
C SER A 60 11.03 -13.16 -22.70
N GLY A 61 11.14 -13.28 -21.38
CA GLY A 61 12.08 -12.49 -20.57
C GLY A 61 13.51 -13.04 -20.56
N ARG A 62 13.75 -14.23 -21.16
CA ARG A 62 15.06 -14.90 -21.18
C ARG A 62 16.10 -14.11 -22.00
N PRO A 63 17.41 -14.28 -21.73
CA PRO A 63 18.48 -13.69 -22.52
C PRO A 63 18.41 -14.06 -24.00
N LEU A 64 18.91 -13.18 -24.87
CA LEU A 64 18.93 -13.38 -26.32
C LEU A 64 19.52 -14.75 -26.71
N GLU A 65 20.67 -15.14 -26.15
CA GLU A 65 21.34 -16.41 -26.47
C GLU A 65 20.46 -17.63 -26.15
N SER A 66 19.75 -17.57 -25.02
CA SER A 66 18.83 -18.64 -24.61
C SER A 66 17.66 -18.76 -25.59
N VAL A 67 17.06 -17.64 -25.99
CA VAL A 67 15.94 -17.63 -26.94
C VAL A 67 16.41 -18.00 -28.35
N ALA A 68 17.59 -17.53 -28.79
CA ALA A 68 18.16 -17.83 -30.10
C ALA A 68 18.35 -19.34 -30.33
N SER A 69 18.69 -20.09 -29.28
CA SER A 69 18.81 -21.56 -29.35
C SER A 69 17.49 -22.29 -29.63
N LEU A 70 16.34 -21.66 -29.32
CA LEU A 70 15.01 -22.23 -29.51
C LEU A 70 14.42 -21.93 -30.89
N VAL A 71 14.96 -20.92 -31.60
CA VAL A 71 14.46 -20.47 -32.91
C VAL A 71 14.34 -21.61 -33.94
N PRO A 72 15.31 -22.54 -34.08
CA PRO A 72 15.19 -23.63 -35.05
C PRO A 72 14.04 -24.60 -34.78
N LEU A 73 13.52 -24.62 -33.55
CA LEU A 73 12.48 -25.58 -33.14
C LEU A 73 11.09 -25.20 -33.65
N VAL A 74 10.83 -23.91 -33.88
CA VAL A 74 9.54 -23.43 -34.40
C VAL A 74 9.79 -22.55 -35.63
N PRO A 75 10.07 -23.15 -36.80
CA PRO A 75 10.29 -22.39 -38.02
C PRO A 75 9.06 -21.54 -38.37
N GLY A 76 9.30 -20.29 -38.76
CA GLY A 76 8.23 -19.34 -39.15
C GLY A 76 7.66 -18.49 -38.00
N ALA A 77 7.99 -18.79 -36.73
CA ALA A 77 7.59 -17.95 -35.61
C ALA A 77 8.45 -16.67 -35.49
N THR A 78 7.83 -15.59 -35.01
CA THR A 78 8.53 -14.41 -34.51
C THR A 78 9.00 -14.67 -33.09
N TRP A 79 10.26 -14.36 -32.78
CA TRP A 79 10.82 -14.59 -31.45
C TRP A 79 11.17 -13.26 -30.77
N VAL A 80 10.87 -13.15 -29.49
CA VAL A 80 11.14 -11.96 -28.67
C VAL A 80 11.88 -12.38 -27.41
N ALA A 81 13.01 -11.72 -27.14
CA ALA A 81 13.85 -11.96 -25.98
C ALA A 81 13.99 -10.70 -25.13
N GLU A 82 14.41 -10.89 -23.88
CA GLU A 82 14.65 -9.81 -22.91
C GLU A 82 13.46 -8.83 -22.82
N HIS A 83 12.26 -9.39 -22.67
CA HIS A 83 11.01 -8.64 -22.52
C HIS A 83 10.66 -7.73 -23.70
N GLY A 84 11.25 -7.90 -24.89
CA GLY A 84 10.97 -7.02 -26.03
C GLY A 84 12.16 -6.21 -26.52
N ALA A 85 13.27 -6.20 -25.78
CA ALA A 85 14.49 -5.53 -26.23
C ALA A 85 15.02 -6.11 -27.55
N TRP A 86 14.90 -7.43 -27.71
CA TRP A 86 15.30 -8.13 -28.92
C TRP A 86 14.10 -8.78 -29.58
N ARG A 87 14.00 -8.64 -30.91
CA ARG A 87 12.94 -9.22 -31.72
C ARG A 87 13.50 -9.79 -33.01
N ARG A 88 13.06 -10.99 -33.38
CA ARG A 88 13.45 -11.67 -34.62
C ARG A 88 12.28 -11.66 -35.59
N LEU A 89 12.23 -10.62 -36.41
CA LEU A 89 11.17 -10.37 -37.37
C LEU A 89 11.59 -10.90 -38.75
N GLY A 90 11.59 -12.22 -38.94
CA GLY A 90 12.09 -12.88 -40.15
C GLY A 90 13.43 -13.57 -39.91
N ALA A 91 14.46 -13.31 -40.72
CA ALA A 91 15.75 -14.01 -40.61
C ALA A 91 16.70 -13.42 -39.55
N THR A 92 16.57 -12.13 -39.23
CA THR A 92 17.53 -11.35 -38.45
C THR A 92 16.96 -10.88 -37.11
N TRP A 93 17.83 -10.77 -36.10
CA TRP A 93 17.52 -10.14 -34.82
C TRP A 93 17.66 -8.62 -34.93
N GLU A 94 16.66 -7.90 -34.43
CA GLU A 94 16.67 -6.45 -34.22
C GLU A 94 16.68 -6.19 -32.71
N GLY A 95 17.50 -5.26 -32.24
CA GLY A 95 17.60 -4.90 -30.83
C GLY A 95 18.57 -3.76 -30.56
N PRO A 96 18.88 -3.48 -29.29
CA PRO A 96 19.76 -2.37 -28.90
C PRO A 96 21.16 -2.53 -29.51
N GLN A 97 21.75 -1.42 -30.00
CA GLN A 97 23.08 -1.43 -30.61
C GLN A 97 24.22 -1.62 -29.59
N ARG A 98 23.97 -1.35 -28.30
CA ARG A 98 24.94 -1.50 -27.19
C ARG A 98 24.23 -1.93 -25.91
N THR A 99 24.95 -2.63 -25.03
CA THR A 99 24.55 -2.83 -23.63
C THR A 99 24.45 -1.49 -22.93
N ASN A 100 23.53 -1.34 -21.96
CA ASN A 100 23.44 -0.09 -21.18
C ASN A 100 24.62 0.00 -20.19
N PRO A 101 25.63 0.87 -20.38
CA PRO A 101 26.78 0.97 -19.49
C PRO A 101 26.44 1.55 -18.11
N GLU A 102 25.31 2.25 -17.96
CA GLU A 102 24.87 2.81 -16.67
C GLU A 102 24.58 1.71 -15.64
N LEU A 103 24.25 0.50 -16.12
CA LEU A 103 23.98 -0.67 -15.27
C LEU A 103 25.24 -1.35 -14.77
N ASP A 104 26.44 -0.95 -15.20
CA ASP A 104 27.66 -1.70 -14.92
C ASP A 104 28.04 -1.66 -13.42
N ASP A 105 27.85 -0.53 -12.74
CA ASP A 105 28.08 -0.40 -11.29
C ASP A 105 27.11 -1.28 -10.48
N LEU A 106 25.83 -1.29 -10.88
CA LEU A 106 24.81 -2.13 -10.26
C LEU A 106 25.07 -3.62 -10.55
N ALA A 107 25.47 -3.94 -11.78
CA ALA A 107 25.84 -5.29 -12.19
C ALA A 107 27.00 -5.83 -11.38
N GLU A 108 28.05 -5.03 -11.14
CA GLU A 108 29.18 -5.40 -10.30
C GLU A 108 28.71 -5.69 -8.87
N THR A 109 27.90 -4.80 -8.31
CA THR A 109 27.36 -4.94 -6.95
C THR A 109 26.53 -6.23 -6.79
N LEU A 110 25.58 -6.48 -7.68
CA LEU A 110 24.74 -7.68 -7.64
C LEU A 110 25.54 -8.96 -7.93
N SER A 111 26.56 -8.89 -8.78
CA SER A 111 27.48 -9.99 -9.05
C SER A 111 28.30 -10.39 -7.82
N LEU A 112 28.71 -9.41 -6.99
CA LEU A 112 29.36 -9.68 -5.71
C LEU A 112 28.43 -10.38 -4.73
N LEU A 113 27.18 -9.94 -4.63
CA LEU A 113 26.16 -10.60 -3.79
C LEU A 113 25.89 -12.03 -4.27
N ALA A 114 25.91 -12.27 -5.59
CA ALA A 114 25.67 -13.59 -6.17
C ALA A 114 26.77 -14.62 -5.88
N ARG A 115 27.87 -14.24 -5.23
CA ARG A 115 28.86 -15.18 -4.70
C ARG A 115 28.33 -16.01 -3.52
N ALA A 116 27.21 -15.59 -2.92
CA ALA A 116 26.55 -16.37 -1.87
C ALA A 116 26.03 -17.72 -2.41
N PRO A 117 26.14 -18.83 -1.66
CA PRO A 117 25.66 -20.14 -2.11
C PRO A 117 24.17 -20.13 -2.47
N GLY A 118 23.84 -20.57 -3.69
CA GLY A 118 22.46 -20.63 -4.20
C GLY A 118 21.94 -19.33 -4.80
N ALA A 119 22.68 -18.23 -4.71
CA ALA A 119 22.35 -16.98 -5.38
C ALA A 119 22.90 -16.95 -6.80
N ARG A 120 22.25 -16.19 -7.68
CA ARG A 120 22.69 -16.04 -9.06
C ARG A 120 22.48 -14.62 -9.55
N PHE A 121 23.43 -14.16 -10.33
CA PHE A 121 23.35 -12.90 -11.06
C PHE A 121 23.22 -13.18 -12.56
N GLU A 122 22.41 -12.39 -13.24
CA GLU A 122 22.16 -12.47 -14.67
C GLU A 122 22.21 -11.06 -15.28
N ARG A 123 23.16 -10.83 -16.18
CA ARG A 123 23.26 -9.60 -16.97
C ARG A 123 22.61 -9.82 -18.32
N LYS A 124 21.59 -9.02 -18.64
CA LYS A 124 20.96 -8.94 -19.96
C LYS A 124 21.47 -7.70 -20.69
N SER A 125 21.05 -7.47 -21.92
CA SER A 125 21.54 -6.34 -22.72
C SER A 125 21.19 -4.99 -22.08
N LEU A 126 19.94 -4.86 -21.64
CA LEU A 126 19.39 -3.64 -21.03
C LEU A 126 18.91 -3.82 -19.59
N SER A 127 19.09 -4.98 -18.97
CA SER A 127 18.68 -5.17 -17.57
C SER A 127 19.66 -6.05 -16.79
N VAL A 128 19.50 -6.04 -15.47
CA VAL A 128 20.20 -6.90 -14.53
C VAL A 128 19.19 -7.62 -13.66
N CYS A 129 19.40 -8.91 -13.43
CA CYS A 129 18.52 -9.73 -12.62
C CYS A 129 19.32 -10.48 -11.55
N PHE A 130 18.79 -10.49 -10.34
CA PHE A 130 19.37 -11.18 -9.20
C PHE A 130 18.36 -12.21 -8.70
N HIS A 131 18.79 -13.47 -8.59
CA HIS A 131 17.95 -14.61 -8.24
C HIS A 131 18.43 -15.25 -6.94
N TRP A 132 17.51 -15.59 -6.05
CA TRP A 132 17.83 -16.21 -4.75
C TRP A 132 17.04 -17.50 -4.47
N ARG A 133 16.41 -18.07 -5.50
CA ARG A 133 15.55 -19.27 -5.37
C ARG A 133 16.23 -20.45 -4.68
N MET A 134 17.53 -20.65 -4.91
CA MET A 134 18.30 -21.77 -4.33
C MET A 134 19.00 -21.38 -3.01
N VAL A 135 18.81 -20.16 -2.50
CA VAL A 135 19.38 -19.71 -1.23
C VAL A 135 18.48 -20.21 -0.09
N THR A 136 19.08 -20.84 0.92
CA THR A 136 18.37 -21.33 2.12
C THR A 136 18.34 -20.28 3.24
N GLU A 137 17.36 -20.35 4.13
CA GLU A 137 17.37 -19.53 5.36
C GLU A 137 18.53 -19.93 6.30
N PRO A 138 19.10 -18.99 7.08
CA PRO A 138 18.72 -17.58 7.24
C PRO A 138 19.39 -16.62 6.22
N ALA A 139 20.30 -17.13 5.38
CA ALA A 139 21.10 -16.32 4.46
C ALA A 139 20.25 -15.62 3.38
N ARG A 140 19.13 -16.24 2.98
CA ARG A 140 18.18 -15.67 2.01
C ARG A 140 17.72 -14.29 2.44
N THR A 141 17.35 -14.13 3.70
CA THR A 141 16.79 -12.86 4.20
C THR A 141 17.76 -11.69 4.06
N VAL A 142 19.02 -11.86 4.48
CA VAL A 142 20.06 -10.83 4.43
C VAL A 142 20.47 -10.53 2.99
N LEU A 143 20.56 -11.56 2.16
CA LEU A 143 21.03 -11.42 0.79
C LEU A 143 20.02 -10.69 -0.11
N VAL A 144 18.73 -11.01 0.06
CA VAL A 144 17.64 -10.31 -0.64
C VAL A 144 17.62 -8.83 -0.26
N GLU A 145 17.75 -8.53 1.03
CA GLU A 145 17.80 -7.14 1.53
C GLU A 145 18.97 -6.36 0.94
N ALA A 146 20.18 -6.95 0.91
CA ALA A 146 21.34 -6.31 0.31
C ALA A 146 21.17 -6.03 -1.20
N ALA A 147 20.54 -6.95 -1.93
CA ALA A 147 20.28 -6.80 -3.36
C ALA A 147 19.22 -5.72 -3.63
N GLU A 148 18.14 -5.69 -2.85
CA GLU A 148 17.10 -4.65 -2.94
C GLU A 148 17.67 -3.26 -2.66
N VAL A 149 18.44 -3.10 -1.57
CA VAL A 149 19.06 -1.82 -1.22
C VAL A 149 19.99 -1.32 -2.32
N ALA A 150 20.80 -2.21 -2.92
CA ALA A 150 21.67 -1.86 -4.02
C ALA A 150 20.89 -1.37 -5.25
N CYS A 151 19.78 -2.05 -5.59
CA CYS A 151 18.91 -1.63 -6.68
C CYS A 151 18.22 -0.29 -6.40
N GLU A 152 17.69 -0.08 -5.20
CA GLU A 152 16.99 1.15 -4.83
C GLU A 152 17.94 2.37 -4.85
N GLN A 153 19.13 2.23 -4.27
CA GLN A 153 20.15 3.29 -4.28
C GLN A 153 20.58 3.67 -5.70
N TRP A 154 20.69 2.69 -6.59
CA TRP A 154 21.02 2.94 -7.98
C TRP A 154 19.87 3.63 -8.73
N LEU A 155 18.61 3.32 -8.41
CA LEU A 155 17.44 3.93 -9.03
C LEU A 155 17.25 5.40 -8.65
N ASP A 156 17.72 5.84 -7.48
CA ASP A 156 17.66 7.26 -7.05
C ASP A 156 18.34 8.20 -8.06
N THR A 157 19.34 7.72 -8.81
CA THR A 157 20.05 8.49 -9.84
C THR A 157 19.69 8.08 -11.27
N ASN A 158 18.83 7.08 -11.46
CA ASN A 158 18.52 6.46 -12.77
C ASN A 158 17.00 6.26 -12.98
N ALA A 159 16.21 7.33 -12.86
CA ALA A 159 14.74 7.31 -12.78
C ALA A 159 13.99 6.71 -14.00
N ASP A 160 14.63 6.65 -15.17
CA ASP A 160 14.06 6.04 -16.39
C ASP A 160 13.98 4.49 -16.32
N ASN A 161 14.49 3.91 -15.24
CA ASN A 161 14.45 2.49 -14.94
C ASN A 161 13.40 2.17 -13.86
N GLU A 162 13.07 0.90 -13.75
CA GLU A 162 12.17 0.34 -12.76
C GLU A 162 12.78 -0.92 -12.13
N LEU A 163 12.44 -1.15 -10.84
CA LEU A 163 12.70 -2.39 -10.14
C LEU A 163 11.46 -3.28 -10.23
N LEU A 164 11.65 -4.50 -10.71
CA LEU A 164 10.63 -5.53 -10.78
C LEU A 164 10.90 -6.64 -9.79
N PHE A 165 9.84 -7.15 -9.18
CA PHE A 165 9.90 -8.30 -8.27
C PHE A 165 9.32 -9.54 -8.96
N GLY A 166 10.13 -10.58 -9.05
CA GLY A 166 9.75 -11.92 -9.51
C GLY A 166 9.59 -12.91 -8.35
N GLN A 167 9.14 -14.13 -8.67
CA GLN A 167 8.94 -15.22 -7.71
C GLN A 167 10.31 -15.84 -7.33
N ASP A 168 11.06 -15.13 -6.48
CA ASP A 168 12.46 -15.37 -6.06
C ASP A 168 13.56 -14.68 -6.90
N SER A 169 13.23 -13.53 -7.50
CA SER A 169 14.19 -12.68 -8.18
C SER A 169 13.82 -11.19 -8.12
N ILE A 170 14.80 -10.31 -8.34
CA ILE A 170 14.59 -8.90 -8.67
C ILE A 170 15.24 -8.58 -10.01
N GLU A 171 14.59 -7.76 -10.83
CA GLU A 171 15.13 -7.29 -12.10
C GLU A 171 15.05 -5.77 -12.21
N VAL A 172 16.16 -5.10 -12.53
CA VAL A 172 16.18 -3.68 -12.88
C VAL A 172 16.25 -3.54 -14.39
N ARG A 173 15.29 -2.85 -14.99
CA ARG A 173 15.20 -2.61 -16.44
C ARG A 173 14.72 -1.19 -16.76
N PRO A 174 14.99 -0.67 -17.98
CA PRO A 174 14.37 0.55 -18.47
C PRO A 174 12.85 0.38 -18.59
N ARG A 175 12.09 1.39 -18.19
CA ARG A 175 10.60 1.37 -18.20
C ARG A 175 10.00 1.12 -19.58
N HIS A 176 10.72 1.47 -20.65
CA HIS A 176 10.26 1.29 -22.03
C HIS A 176 10.49 -0.14 -22.57
N VAL A 177 11.24 -0.99 -21.86
CA VAL A 177 11.55 -2.37 -22.27
C VAL A 177 10.61 -3.33 -21.54
N HIS A 178 9.48 -3.65 -22.17
CA HIS A 178 8.45 -4.52 -21.58
C HIS A 178 7.72 -5.36 -22.63
N LYS A 179 7.16 -6.52 -22.22
CA LYS A 179 6.62 -7.53 -23.16
C LYS A 179 5.50 -6.95 -24.04
N GLY A 180 4.76 -5.96 -23.54
CA GLY A 180 3.71 -5.25 -24.29
C GLY A 180 4.18 -4.51 -25.56
N SER A 181 5.46 -4.13 -25.65
CA SER A 181 6.01 -3.43 -26.83
C SER A 181 5.82 -4.22 -28.14
N ILE A 182 5.80 -5.55 -28.08
CA ILE A 182 5.59 -6.41 -29.25
C ILE A 182 4.15 -6.32 -29.78
N VAL A 183 3.17 -6.07 -28.93
CA VAL A 183 1.75 -5.97 -29.32
C VAL A 183 1.56 -4.82 -30.30
N ARG A 184 2.14 -3.66 -30.00
CA ARG A 184 2.14 -2.48 -30.90
C ARG A 184 2.87 -2.78 -32.20
N THR A 185 4.07 -3.37 -32.10
CA THR A 185 4.91 -3.72 -33.26
C THR A 185 4.19 -4.63 -34.26
N ILE A 186 3.46 -5.64 -33.77
CA ILE A 186 2.69 -6.57 -34.60
C ILE A 186 1.50 -5.86 -35.26
N ARG A 187 0.80 -5.01 -34.50
CA ARG A 187 -0.34 -4.25 -35.03
C ARG A 187 0.07 -3.26 -36.12
N ASP A 188 1.19 -2.58 -35.96
CA ASP A 188 1.71 -1.64 -36.95
C ASP A 188 2.13 -2.35 -38.25
N ARG A 189 2.69 -3.57 -38.13
CA ARG A 189 3.11 -4.37 -39.28
C ARG A 189 1.97 -5.09 -39.99
N ILE A 190 0.90 -5.43 -39.28
CA ILE A 190 -0.21 -6.25 -39.78
C ILE A 190 -1.52 -5.51 -39.54
N PRO A 191 -1.90 -4.59 -40.45
CA PRO A 191 -3.14 -3.84 -40.33
C PRO A 191 -4.37 -4.75 -40.20
N GLY A 192 -5.21 -4.49 -39.21
CA GLY A 192 -6.44 -5.26 -38.96
C GLY A 192 -6.24 -6.60 -38.22
N VAL A 193 -5.02 -6.91 -37.77
CA VAL A 193 -4.74 -8.14 -37.01
C VAL A 193 -5.52 -8.20 -35.70
N ARG A 194 -6.03 -9.39 -35.38
CA ARG A 194 -6.52 -9.73 -34.05
C ARG A 194 -5.49 -10.50 -33.26
N ILE A 195 -5.34 -10.14 -31.99
CA ILE A 195 -4.31 -10.70 -31.14
C ILE A 195 -4.93 -11.62 -30.08
N ILE A 196 -4.37 -12.81 -29.93
CA ILE A 196 -4.64 -13.72 -28.82
C ILE A 196 -3.35 -13.81 -28.02
N ALA A 197 -3.31 -13.21 -26.84
CA ALA A 197 -2.14 -13.25 -25.96
C ALA A 197 -2.30 -14.31 -24.86
N LEU A 198 -1.25 -15.07 -24.60
CA LEU A 198 -1.19 -16.14 -23.59
C LEU A 198 -0.01 -15.87 -22.64
N GLY A 199 -0.25 -15.89 -21.33
CA GLY A 199 0.82 -15.69 -20.33
C GLY A 199 0.41 -15.91 -18.87
N HIS A 200 1.40 -16.11 -18.00
CA HIS A 200 1.20 -16.59 -16.62
C HIS A 200 1.53 -15.57 -15.51
N ASP A 201 2.39 -14.58 -15.77
CA ASP A 201 3.00 -13.74 -14.74
C ASP A 201 2.70 -12.24 -14.90
N VAL A 202 3.22 -11.44 -13.96
CA VAL A 202 3.12 -9.97 -13.95
C VAL A 202 3.69 -9.36 -15.23
N THR A 203 4.77 -9.95 -15.77
CA THR A 203 5.42 -9.44 -17.00
C THR A 203 4.60 -9.74 -18.26
N ALA A 204 3.85 -10.84 -18.30
CA ALA A 204 2.83 -11.09 -19.32
C ALA A 204 1.65 -10.11 -19.23
N GLY A 205 1.39 -9.54 -18.04
CA GLY A 205 0.49 -8.42 -17.84
C GLY A 205 0.81 -7.22 -18.74
N ASP A 206 2.08 -7.03 -19.12
CA ASP A 206 2.49 -5.99 -20.08
C ASP A 206 1.86 -6.21 -21.46
N MET A 207 1.73 -7.46 -21.91
CA MET A 207 1.06 -7.81 -23.18
C MET A 207 -0.44 -7.55 -23.11
N PHE A 208 -1.07 -7.97 -22.01
CA PHE A 208 -2.52 -7.84 -21.84
C PHE A 208 -2.98 -6.37 -21.82
N ARG A 209 -2.16 -5.47 -21.25
CA ARG A 209 -2.43 -4.02 -21.20
C ARG A 209 -2.49 -3.33 -22.56
N GLU A 210 -1.92 -3.93 -23.60
CA GLU A 210 -1.84 -3.36 -24.95
C GLU A 210 -2.90 -3.93 -25.91
N LEU A 211 -3.75 -4.85 -25.42
CA LEU A 211 -4.83 -5.44 -26.20
C LEU A 211 -6.00 -4.46 -26.37
N VAL A 212 -6.67 -4.51 -27.53
CA VAL A 212 -7.81 -3.62 -27.85
C VAL A 212 -9.11 -4.42 -27.99
N PRO A 213 -10.30 -3.78 -28.00
CA PRO A 213 -11.58 -4.50 -28.11
C PRO A 213 -11.62 -5.44 -29.33
N GLY A 214 -11.93 -6.71 -29.10
CA GLY A 214 -11.94 -7.80 -30.09
C GLY A 214 -10.64 -8.60 -30.20
N ASP A 215 -9.62 -8.27 -29.39
CA ASP A 215 -8.51 -9.17 -29.06
C ASP A 215 -8.86 -10.04 -27.86
N ALA A 216 -8.03 -11.05 -27.58
CA ALA A 216 -8.25 -11.99 -26.48
C ALA A 216 -7.02 -12.21 -25.60
N ALA A 217 -7.27 -12.51 -24.33
CA ALA A 217 -6.25 -12.84 -23.34
C ALA A 217 -6.52 -14.21 -22.71
N ILE A 218 -5.48 -15.02 -22.54
CA ILE A 218 -5.56 -16.30 -21.85
C ILE A 218 -4.49 -16.33 -20.74
N THR A 219 -4.92 -16.54 -19.51
CA THR A 219 -4.01 -16.66 -18.36
C THR A 219 -3.80 -18.10 -17.94
N ILE A 220 -2.57 -18.46 -17.58
CA ILE A 220 -2.18 -19.81 -17.18
C ILE A 220 -2.03 -19.86 -15.66
N GLY A 221 -2.75 -20.75 -14.98
CA GLY A 221 -2.62 -20.97 -13.53
C GLY A 221 -3.15 -19.84 -12.63
N GLY A 222 -3.82 -18.81 -13.18
CA GLY A 222 -4.29 -17.63 -12.44
C GLY A 222 -5.40 -16.83 -13.15
N SER A 223 -5.81 -15.69 -12.58
CA SER A 223 -6.86 -14.80 -13.12
C SER A 223 -6.31 -13.66 -13.99
N CYS A 224 -7.02 -13.27 -15.05
CA CYS A 224 -6.59 -12.29 -16.06
C CYS A 224 -7.20 -10.89 -15.88
N ALA A 225 -6.49 -9.87 -16.39
CA ALA A 225 -6.94 -8.49 -16.58
C ALA A 225 -7.60 -8.24 -17.96
N ARG A 226 -8.73 -7.51 -17.93
CA ARG A 226 -9.27 -6.55 -18.93
C ARG A 226 -9.09 -6.79 -20.45
N THR A 227 -9.72 -7.82 -20.99
CA THR A 227 -10.21 -7.78 -22.38
C THR A 227 -11.65 -8.25 -22.45
N SER A 228 -12.37 -7.87 -23.53
CA SER A 228 -13.76 -8.30 -23.75
C SER A 228 -13.90 -9.82 -23.92
N MET A 229 -12.82 -10.49 -24.31
CA MET A 229 -12.76 -11.95 -24.41
C MET A 229 -11.52 -12.49 -23.68
N ALA A 230 -11.73 -13.06 -22.49
CA ALA A 230 -10.68 -13.63 -21.67
C ALA A 230 -11.01 -15.08 -21.25
N ALA A 231 -10.00 -15.93 -21.16
CA ALA A 231 -10.09 -17.30 -20.66
C ALA A 231 -8.96 -17.65 -19.69
N THR A 232 -9.12 -18.74 -18.93
CA THR A 232 -8.00 -19.35 -18.19
C THR A 232 -7.69 -20.74 -18.70
N LEU A 233 -6.42 -21.12 -18.59
CA LEU A 233 -5.92 -22.48 -18.75
C LEU A 233 -5.18 -22.88 -17.47
N ALA A 234 -5.26 -24.17 -17.10
CA ALA A 234 -4.74 -24.62 -15.81
C ALA A 234 -3.21 -24.64 -15.76
N ASP A 235 -2.58 -25.06 -16.85
CA ASP A 235 -1.17 -25.42 -16.90
C ASP A 235 -0.63 -25.42 -18.36
N PRO A 236 0.68 -25.60 -18.59
CA PRO A 236 1.25 -25.69 -19.93
C PRO A 236 0.65 -26.81 -20.81
N PRO A 237 0.32 -28.02 -20.31
CA PRO A 237 -0.45 -28.99 -21.08
C PRO A 237 -1.79 -28.46 -21.62
N ALA A 238 -2.54 -27.70 -20.82
CA ALA A 238 -3.78 -27.07 -21.26
C ALA A 238 -3.55 -26.00 -22.33
N VAL A 239 -2.44 -25.24 -22.27
CA VAL A 239 -2.01 -24.34 -23.35
C VAL A 239 -1.79 -25.09 -24.65
N ARG A 240 -1.09 -26.22 -24.62
CA ARG A 240 -0.87 -27.05 -25.82
C ARG A 240 -2.17 -27.58 -26.40
N ALA A 241 -3.09 -28.03 -25.54
CA ALA A 241 -4.41 -28.48 -25.98
C ALA A 241 -5.19 -27.35 -26.67
N PHE A 242 -5.13 -26.12 -26.14
CA PHE A 242 -5.75 -24.95 -26.76
C PHE A 242 -5.13 -24.60 -28.12
N LEU A 243 -3.80 -24.56 -28.22
CA LEU A 243 -3.11 -24.28 -29.47
C LEU A 243 -3.41 -25.34 -30.54
N SER A 244 -3.41 -26.62 -30.16
CA SER A 244 -3.77 -27.73 -31.06
C SER A 244 -5.22 -27.63 -31.52
N TRP A 245 -6.14 -27.25 -30.63
CA TRP A 245 -7.52 -26.98 -31.02
C TRP A 245 -7.63 -25.82 -32.01
N ALA A 246 -6.96 -24.69 -31.75
CA ALA A 246 -6.96 -23.54 -32.65
C ALA A 246 -6.43 -23.91 -34.04
N THR A 247 -5.32 -24.65 -34.13
CA THR A 247 -4.78 -25.20 -35.38
C THR A 247 -5.82 -26.03 -36.14
N ASN A 248 -6.50 -26.94 -35.44
CA ASN A 248 -7.52 -27.80 -36.06
C ASN A 248 -8.75 -27.01 -36.54
N GLN A 249 -9.21 -26.00 -35.79
CA GLN A 249 -10.31 -25.13 -36.23
C GLN A 249 -9.94 -24.35 -37.50
N ARG A 250 -8.72 -23.81 -37.56
CA ARG A 250 -8.19 -23.13 -38.76
C ARG A 250 -8.07 -24.07 -39.96
N ALA A 251 -7.78 -25.34 -39.73
CA ALA A 251 -7.76 -26.38 -40.76
C ALA A 251 -9.15 -26.95 -41.12
N GLY A 252 -10.24 -26.42 -40.55
CA GLY A 252 -11.62 -26.89 -40.81
C GLY A 252 -11.95 -28.26 -40.21
N ARG A 253 -11.17 -28.74 -39.23
CA ARG A 253 -11.37 -30.06 -38.59
C ARG A 253 -12.23 -29.92 -37.32
N ILE A 254 -13.16 -30.86 -37.13
CA ILE A 254 -14.01 -30.92 -35.94
C ILE A 254 -13.23 -31.59 -34.80
N THR A 255 -12.94 -30.82 -33.75
CA THR A 255 -12.25 -31.30 -32.55
C THR A 255 -13.00 -30.90 -31.29
N VAL A 256 -12.81 -31.67 -30.22
CA VAL A 256 -13.34 -31.35 -28.89
C VAL A 256 -12.69 -30.05 -28.42
N ALA A 257 -13.51 -29.12 -27.91
CA ALA A 257 -13.01 -27.85 -27.40
C ALA A 257 -12.14 -28.08 -26.15
N PRO A 258 -11.02 -27.35 -26.01
CA PRO A 258 -10.19 -27.40 -24.81
C PRO A 258 -11.00 -26.91 -23.61
N PRO A 259 -10.64 -27.32 -22.38
CA PRO A 259 -11.28 -26.85 -21.17
C PRO A 259 -10.85 -25.40 -20.88
N LEU A 260 -11.35 -24.46 -21.70
CA LEU A 260 -11.24 -23.04 -21.43
C LEU A 260 -12.05 -22.75 -20.18
N GLY A 261 -11.36 -22.53 -19.06
CA GLY A 261 -11.99 -21.97 -17.89
C GLY A 261 -12.54 -20.60 -18.25
N PRO A 262 -13.66 -20.16 -17.65
CA PRO A 262 -13.96 -18.73 -17.67
C PRO A 262 -12.70 -18.03 -17.20
N ALA A 263 -12.25 -16.97 -17.90
CA ALA A 263 -11.38 -16.03 -17.21
C ALA A 263 -12.08 -15.75 -15.90
N VAL A 264 -11.37 -15.92 -14.79
CA VAL A 264 -11.80 -15.26 -13.57
C VAL A 264 -11.53 -13.77 -13.82
N THR A 265 -12.32 -13.16 -14.72
CA THR A 265 -12.89 -11.89 -14.42
C THR A 265 -13.79 -12.21 -13.24
N THR A 266 -13.23 -12.14 -12.04
CA THR A 266 -13.97 -11.45 -11.00
C THR A 266 -14.13 -9.99 -11.46
N CYS A 267 -14.90 -9.78 -12.54
CA CYS A 267 -16.13 -9.08 -12.32
C CYS A 267 -16.76 -9.88 -11.18
N LEU A 268 -16.62 -9.39 -9.94
CA LEU A 268 -17.75 -9.51 -9.06
C LEU A 268 -18.94 -9.18 -9.95
N VAL A 269 -19.79 -10.18 -10.21
CA VAL A 269 -21.05 -9.95 -10.88
C VAL A 269 -21.62 -8.71 -10.19
N PRO A 270 -21.82 -7.58 -10.88
CA PRO A 270 -22.49 -6.44 -10.28
C PRO A 270 -23.84 -6.98 -9.80
N GLY A 271 -23.97 -7.22 -8.49
CA GLY A 271 -25.04 -8.08 -7.99
C GLY A 271 -24.82 -8.75 -6.63
N GLN A 272 -23.59 -8.90 -6.14
CA GLN A 272 -23.37 -9.27 -4.72
C GLN A 272 -23.14 -8.03 -3.86
N ARG A 273 -23.75 -8.01 -2.66
CA ARG A 273 -23.55 -6.97 -1.62
C ARG A 273 -22.14 -7.05 -1.03
N ALA A 274 -21.11 -6.87 -1.86
CA ALA A 274 -19.72 -6.81 -1.41
C ALA A 274 -19.48 -5.48 -0.68
N LEU A 275 -18.78 -5.55 0.45
CA LEU A 275 -18.27 -4.40 1.17
C LEU A 275 -17.14 -3.77 0.33
N VAL A 276 -17.24 -2.49 -0.02
CA VAL A 276 -16.14 -1.77 -0.67
C VAL A 276 -15.50 -0.82 0.34
N VAL A 277 -14.23 -1.06 0.63
CA VAL A 277 -13.41 -0.23 1.48
C VAL A 277 -12.60 0.72 0.62
N LEU A 278 -12.60 2.00 0.96
CA LEU A 278 -11.85 3.04 0.24
C LEU A 278 -10.78 3.64 1.13
N SER A 279 -9.54 3.67 0.66
CA SER A 279 -8.48 4.49 1.26
C SER A 279 -7.73 5.25 0.19
N ASN A 280 -7.06 6.33 0.57
CA ASN A 280 -6.30 7.14 -0.38
C ASN A 280 -5.27 6.31 -1.16
N ARG A 281 -4.48 5.47 -0.47
CA ARG A 281 -3.47 4.59 -1.06
C ARG A 281 -3.80 3.13 -0.76
N MET A 282 -3.53 2.25 -1.72
CA MET A 282 -3.56 0.80 -1.53
C MET A 282 -2.36 0.33 -0.71
N PRO A 283 -2.53 -0.65 0.20
CA PRO A 283 -1.38 -1.33 0.78
C PRO A 283 -0.56 -2.00 -0.33
N GLU A 284 0.77 -1.92 -0.24
CA GLU A 284 1.63 -2.73 -1.10
C GLU A 284 1.38 -4.24 -0.84
N PRO A 285 1.55 -5.14 -1.82
CA PRO A 285 1.41 -6.58 -1.62
C PRO A 285 2.33 -7.08 -0.51
N SER A 286 1.86 -8.04 0.29
CA SER A 286 2.57 -8.64 1.45
C SER A 286 3.93 -9.30 1.13
N VAL A 287 4.36 -9.27 -0.13
CA VAL A 287 5.64 -9.79 -0.62
C VAL A 287 6.71 -8.69 -0.65
N SER A 288 6.34 -7.40 -0.71
CA SER A 288 7.30 -6.30 -0.52
C SER A 288 7.52 -6.08 0.99
N ARG A 289 8.77 -6.15 1.44
CA ARG A 289 9.14 -5.91 2.86
C ARG A 289 8.89 -4.48 3.33
N ARG A 290 8.49 -3.58 2.42
CA ARG A 290 7.86 -2.30 2.76
C ARG A 290 6.44 -2.54 3.25
N ARG A 291 6.30 -3.22 4.39
CA ARG A 291 5.10 -3.05 5.21
C ARG A 291 5.09 -1.56 5.55
N GLU A 292 4.27 -0.78 4.84
CA GLU A 292 4.03 0.60 5.24
C GLU A 292 3.65 0.54 6.72
N VAL A 293 4.38 1.27 7.57
CA VAL A 293 4.17 1.35 9.02
C VAL A 293 2.86 2.11 9.34
N GLY A 294 1.86 2.01 8.46
CA GLY A 294 0.52 2.53 8.63
C GLY A 294 -0.31 1.48 9.36
N GLY A 295 -0.68 1.76 10.61
CA GLY A 295 -1.54 0.87 11.39
C GLY A 295 -2.93 0.63 10.79
N LEU A 296 -3.32 1.33 9.72
CA LEU A 296 -4.54 1.06 8.98
C LEU A 296 -4.48 -0.27 8.21
N VAL A 297 -3.34 -0.62 7.61
CA VAL A 297 -3.19 -1.86 6.84
C VAL A 297 -3.23 -3.08 7.75
N ALA A 298 -2.41 -3.04 8.81
CA ALA A 298 -2.41 -4.08 9.83
C ALA A 298 -3.77 -4.22 10.54
N ALA A 299 -4.59 -3.17 10.56
CA ALA A 299 -5.94 -3.20 11.12
C ALA A 299 -6.98 -3.80 10.18
N LEU A 300 -6.98 -3.38 8.92
CA LEU A 300 -8.04 -3.71 7.97
C LEU A 300 -7.85 -5.08 7.31
N GLU A 301 -6.62 -5.51 7.02
CA GLU A 301 -6.41 -6.78 6.32
C GLU A 301 -7.06 -7.98 7.02
N PRO A 302 -6.88 -8.21 8.34
CA PRO A 302 -7.52 -9.33 9.02
C PRO A 302 -9.05 -9.23 9.03
N ALA A 303 -9.58 -8.03 9.33
CA ALA A 303 -11.02 -7.80 9.42
C ALA A 303 -11.74 -7.95 8.06
N LEU A 304 -11.04 -7.63 6.98
CA LEU A 304 -11.57 -7.72 5.62
C LEU A 304 -11.35 -9.10 5.00
N ALA A 305 -10.33 -9.86 5.41
CA ALA A 305 -10.07 -11.21 4.90
C ALA A 305 -11.21 -12.19 5.21
N GLU A 306 -11.92 -12.00 6.33
CA GLU A 306 -13.08 -12.81 6.73
C GLU A 306 -14.39 -12.38 6.03
N ARG A 307 -14.39 -11.23 5.35
CA ARG A 307 -15.56 -10.66 4.67
C ARG A 307 -15.39 -10.72 3.15
N SER A 308 -16.50 -10.79 2.41
CA SER A 308 -16.49 -10.58 0.95
C SER A 308 -16.28 -9.09 0.65
N ALA A 309 -15.04 -8.62 0.84
CA ALA A 309 -14.67 -7.21 0.76
C ALA A 309 -13.70 -6.93 -0.39
N ILE A 310 -13.85 -5.75 -0.99
CA ILE A 310 -12.92 -5.18 -1.96
C ILE A 310 -12.27 -3.95 -1.34
N TRP A 311 -10.95 -3.88 -1.36
CA TRP A 311 -10.21 -2.69 -1.00
C TRP A 311 -9.85 -1.90 -2.26
N LEU A 312 -10.44 -0.72 -2.43
CA LEU A 312 -10.17 0.25 -3.50
C LEU A 312 -9.24 1.39 -3.04
N GLY A 313 -8.24 1.73 -3.85
CA GLY A 313 -7.34 2.86 -3.59
C GLY A 313 -6.39 3.20 -4.74
N TRP A 314 -5.62 4.29 -4.58
CA TRP A 314 -4.54 4.64 -5.51
C TRP A 314 -3.38 3.64 -5.39
N SER A 315 -2.82 3.20 -6.52
CA SER A 315 -1.77 2.17 -6.54
C SER A 315 -0.41 2.64 -6.01
N GLY A 316 -0.19 3.95 -5.93
CA GLY A 316 1.12 4.55 -5.70
C GLY A 316 1.86 4.97 -6.98
N HIS A 317 1.28 4.73 -8.16
CA HIS A 317 1.84 5.13 -9.46
C HIS A 317 1.01 6.23 -10.13
N ASP A 318 1.70 7.09 -10.89
CA ASP A 318 1.08 8.17 -11.64
C ASP A 318 1.03 7.82 -13.13
N ARG A 319 -0.06 8.19 -13.83
CA ARG A 319 -0.21 8.00 -15.28
C ARG A 319 -0.94 9.17 -15.93
N GLU A 320 -0.43 9.62 -17.08
CA GLU A 320 -1.05 10.65 -17.93
C GLU A 320 -2.50 10.32 -18.33
N VAL A 321 -2.79 9.05 -18.58
CA VAL A 321 -4.14 8.58 -18.91
C VAL A 321 -4.56 7.52 -17.90
N PRO A 322 -5.27 7.91 -16.82
CA PRO A 322 -5.80 6.99 -15.84
C PRO A 322 -6.77 5.99 -16.49
N GLY A 323 -6.47 4.70 -16.34
CA GLY A 323 -7.42 3.63 -16.64
C GLY A 323 -8.37 3.41 -15.47
N ALA A 324 -9.43 2.62 -15.69
CA ALA A 324 -10.28 2.18 -14.58
C ALA A 324 -9.49 1.25 -13.59
N PRO A 325 -10.05 0.85 -12.44
CA PRO A 325 -9.33 0.06 -11.43
C PRO A 325 -8.95 -1.36 -11.88
N VAL A 326 -7.71 -1.75 -11.67
CA VAL A 326 -7.19 -3.11 -11.83
C VAL A 326 -7.55 -3.91 -10.59
N ILE A 327 -8.27 -5.02 -10.76
CA ILE A 327 -8.72 -5.87 -9.66
C ILE A 327 -7.79 -7.08 -9.56
N ASP A 328 -7.19 -7.26 -8.39
CA ASP A 328 -6.53 -8.49 -7.96
C ASP A 328 -7.46 -9.24 -7.01
N ALA A 329 -8.10 -10.28 -7.53
CA ALA A 329 -9.02 -11.12 -6.76
C ALA A 329 -8.36 -12.32 -6.07
N LEU A 330 -7.08 -12.57 -6.34
CA LEU A 330 -6.31 -13.56 -5.60
C LEU A 330 -5.84 -12.98 -4.25
N ALA A 331 -5.70 -11.66 -4.16
CA ALA A 331 -5.48 -10.97 -2.90
C ALA A 331 -6.62 -11.23 -1.90
N ARG A 332 -6.24 -11.35 -0.62
CA ARG A 332 -7.17 -11.43 0.51
C ARG A 332 -6.89 -10.29 1.49
N PRO A 333 -7.79 -9.29 1.61
CA PRO A 333 -9.02 -9.09 0.83
C PRO A 333 -8.75 -8.80 -0.65
N THR A 334 -9.77 -8.91 -1.50
CA THR A 334 -9.68 -8.53 -2.93
C THR A 334 -9.23 -7.09 -3.04
N ARG A 335 -8.29 -6.79 -3.94
CA ARG A 335 -7.70 -5.46 -4.10
C ARG A 335 -8.11 -4.85 -5.43
N ALA A 336 -8.41 -3.56 -5.46
CA ALA A 336 -8.72 -2.79 -6.65
C ALA A 336 -7.87 -1.52 -6.66
N ALA A 337 -6.90 -1.43 -7.57
CA ALA A 337 -5.97 -0.32 -7.64
C ALA A 337 -6.17 0.51 -8.91
N PHE A 338 -6.08 1.83 -8.80
CA PHE A 338 -6.09 2.74 -9.95
C PHE A 338 -5.00 3.80 -9.82
N ASP A 339 -4.70 4.47 -10.93
CA ASP A 339 -3.66 5.50 -11.00
C ASP A 339 -4.31 6.88 -11.18
N LEU A 340 -3.59 7.93 -10.78
CA LEU A 340 -4.01 9.32 -10.96
C LEU A 340 -3.07 10.02 -11.94
N GLN A 341 -3.55 11.10 -12.58
CA GLN A 341 -2.66 11.99 -13.32
C GLN A 341 -1.66 12.66 -12.36
N PRO A 342 -0.39 12.83 -12.76
CA PRO A 342 0.63 13.45 -11.90
C PRO A 342 0.20 14.80 -11.33
N GLU A 343 -0.34 15.69 -12.17
CA GLU A 343 -0.78 17.04 -11.81
C GLU A 343 -1.97 16.98 -10.85
N LEU A 344 -2.95 16.13 -11.15
CA LEU A 344 -4.12 15.92 -10.30
C LEU A 344 -3.69 15.39 -8.94
N ARG A 345 -2.82 14.36 -8.88
CA ARG A 345 -2.28 13.82 -7.63
C ARG A 345 -1.55 14.91 -6.84
N ALA A 346 -0.67 15.67 -7.48
CA ALA A 346 0.10 16.71 -6.80
C ALA A 346 -0.81 17.75 -6.14
N ARG A 347 -1.84 18.22 -6.83
CA ARG A 347 -2.80 19.22 -6.31
C ARG A 347 -3.78 18.64 -5.29
N TYR A 348 -4.28 17.43 -5.51
CA TYR A 348 -5.16 16.73 -4.58
C TYR A 348 -4.46 16.31 -3.29
N TYR A 349 -3.38 15.52 -3.41
CA TYR A 349 -2.72 14.87 -2.28
C TYR A 349 -1.68 15.78 -1.63
N SER A 350 -0.67 16.23 -2.39
CA SER A 350 0.38 17.10 -1.84
C SER A 350 -0.13 18.52 -1.59
N GLY A 351 -1.11 18.99 -2.36
CA GLY A 351 -1.83 20.26 -2.19
C GLY A 351 -2.94 20.16 -1.13
N PHE A 352 -4.19 20.01 -1.54
CA PHE A 352 -5.36 20.17 -0.67
C PHE A 352 -5.33 19.27 0.58
N CYS A 353 -5.06 17.98 0.41
CA CYS A 353 -5.04 17.05 1.54
C CYS A 353 -3.98 17.42 2.57
N ASN A 354 -2.73 17.64 2.15
CA ASN A 354 -1.60 17.75 3.08
C ASN A 354 -1.17 19.20 3.40
N ARG A 355 -1.65 20.20 2.66
CA ARG A 355 -1.39 21.64 2.92
C ARG A 355 -2.63 22.43 3.32
N ALA A 356 -3.85 21.92 3.08
CA ALA A 356 -5.08 22.50 3.61
C ALA A 356 -5.65 21.66 4.77
N LEU A 357 -6.13 20.45 4.49
CA LEU A 357 -6.89 19.64 5.45
C LEU A 357 -6.02 19.13 6.61
N TRP A 358 -4.85 18.56 6.35
CA TRP A 358 -3.97 18.05 7.40
C TRP A 358 -3.60 19.11 8.45
N PRO A 359 -3.04 20.28 8.10
CA PRO A 359 -2.75 21.32 9.09
C PRO A 359 -4.01 21.88 9.74
N LEU A 360 -5.13 21.99 9.03
CA LEU A 360 -6.41 22.44 9.58
C LEU A 360 -6.91 21.49 10.68
N PHE A 361 -6.97 20.19 10.38
CA PHE A 361 -7.49 19.15 11.27
C PHE A 361 -6.57 18.96 12.49
N HIS A 362 -5.26 19.16 12.30
CA HIS A 362 -4.28 19.16 13.38
C HIS A 362 -4.08 20.55 14.03
N GLN A 363 -4.96 21.52 13.77
CA GLN A 363 -5.02 22.81 14.47
C GLN A 363 -3.74 23.67 14.34
N PHE A 364 -3.16 23.71 13.15
CA PHE A 364 -1.99 24.53 12.81
C PHE A 364 -2.35 25.64 11.79
N PRO A 365 -3.09 26.69 12.19
CA PRO A 365 -3.61 27.69 11.26
C PRO A 365 -2.51 28.37 10.43
N GLY A 366 -1.33 28.62 11.01
CA GLY A 366 -0.20 29.23 10.29
C GLY A 366 0.37 28.38 9.14
N ARG A 367 0.08 27.08 9.11
CA ARG A 367 0.53 26.12 8.08
C ARG A 367 -0.53 25.86 7.01
N VAL A 368 -1.76 26.33 7.20
CA VAL A 368 -2.85 26.10 6.26
C VAL A 368 -2.65 26.93 5.00
N ARG A 369 -2.83 26.31 3.83
CA ARG A 369 -2.77 26.94 2.51
C ARG A 369 -4.00 26.53 1.71
N TYR A 370 -4.79 27.51 1.30
CA TYR A 370 -5.97 27.30 0.45
C TYR A 370 -5.69 27.82 -0.95
N THR A 371 -6.04 27.03 -1.96
CA THR A 371 -6.06 27.45 -3.36
C THR A 371 -7.29 26.84 -4.03
N ASP A 372 -7.96 27.59 -4.91
CA ASP A 372 -9.13 27.10 -5.66
C ASP A 372 -8.76 25.93 -6.59
N ASP A 373 -7.53 26.00 -7.11
CA ASP A 373 -6.89 25.00 -7.94
C ASP A 373 -6.74 23.64 -7.22
N ASP A 374 -6.24 23.65 -5.98
CA ASP A 374 -6.10 22.44 -5.16
C ASP A 374 -7.49 21.89 -4.75
N TRP A 375 -8.44 22.77 -4.44
CA TRP A 375 -9.81 22.38 -4.15
C TRP A 375 -10.48 21.70 -5.35
N THR A 376 -10.33 22.26 -6.55
CA THR A 376 -10.89 21.70 -7.78
C THR A 376 -10.34 20.29 -8.02
N ALA A 377 -9.02 20.12 -7.87
CA ALA A 377 -8.37 18.82 -7.92
C ALA A 377 -8.89 17.85 -6.84
N TYR A 378 -9.18 18.35 -5.63
CA TYR A 378 -9.74 17.54 -4.55
C TYR A 378 -11.15 17.01 -4.86
N VAL A 379 -12.00 17.86 -5.43
CA VAL A 379 -13.33 17.46 -5.90
C VAL A 379 -13.21 16.43 -7.02
N GLU A 380 -12.37 16.68 -8.02
CA GLU A 380 -12.16 15.78 -9.15
C GLU A 380 -11.66 14.39 -8.72
N ALA A 381 -10.67 14.33 -7.82
CA ALA A 381 -10.17 13.08 -7.28
C ALA A 381 -11.28 12.31 -6.54
N ASN A 382 -12.07 12.97 -5.69
CA ASN A 382 -13.18 12.34 -4.96
C ASN A 382 -14.27 11.80 -5.93
N GLN A 383 -14.52 12.48 -7.04
CA GLN A 383 -15.41 11.99 -8.09
C GLN A 383 -14.87 10.73 -8.78
N ILE A 384 -13.56 10.66 -9.03
CA ILE A 384 -12.91 9.46 -9.58
C ILE A 384 -13.08 8.28 -8.62
N PHE A 385 -12.77 8.47 -7.33
CA PHE A 385 -12.96 7.45 -6.29
C PHE A 385 -14.41 6.96 -6.24
N ALA A 386 -15.39 7.87 -6.25
CA ALA A 386 -16.81 7.52 -6.22
C ALA A 386 -17.26 6.74 -7.47
N ARG A 387 -16.84 7.15 -8.67
CA ARG A 387 -17.13 6.41 -9.92
C ARG A 387 -16.55 5.00 -9.89
N HIS A 388 -15.33 4.85 -9.40
CA HIS A 388 -14.69 3.55 -9.27
C HIS A 388 -15.37 2.66 -8.24
N ALA A 389 -15.74 3.20 -7.08
CA ALA A 389 -16.47 2.47 -6.05
C ALA A 389 -17.84 1.99 -6.55
N ALA A 390 -18.60 2.88 -7.23
CA ALA A 390 -19.91 2.56 -7.79
C ALA A 390 -19.86 1.43 -8.83
N ALA A 391 -18.74 1.29 -9.56
CA ALA A 391 -18.54 0.21 -10.51
C ALA A 391 -18.22 -1.15 -9.85
N LEU A 392 -17.85 -1.17 -8.57
CA LEU A 392 -17.40 -2.35 -7.83
C LEU A 392 -18.47 -2.94 -6.90
N THR A 393 -19.59 -2.25 -6.71
CA THR A 393 -20.67 -2.73 -5.83
C THR A 393 -22.05 -2.44 -6.39
N THR A 394 -23.07 -3.05 -5.82
CA THR A 394 -24.48 -2.77 -6.16
C THR A 394 -24.90 -1.40 -5.65
N ILE A 395 -26.01 -0.88 -6.17
CA ILE A 395 -26.60 0.38 -5.70
C ILE A 395 -26.92 0.36 -4.18
N ASP A 396 -27.17 -0.82 -3.62
CA ASP A 396 -27.45 -1.04 -2.19
C ASP A 396 -26.25 -1.66 -1.43
N GLY A 397 -25.06 -1.64 -2.04
CA GLY A 397 -23.84 -2.20 -1.44
C GLY A 397 -23.35 -1.39 -0.23
N THR A 398 -22.53 -1.99 0.63
CA THR A 398 -21.94 -1.27 1.76
C THR A 398 -20.61 -0.64 1.34
N ILE A 399 -20.44 0.63 1.67
CA ILE A 399 -19.24 1.42 1.40
C ILE A 399 -18.62 1.84 2.74
N TRP A 400 -17.32 1.64 2.89
CA TRP A 400 -16.57 2.12 4.04
C TRP A 400 -15.37 2.97 3.62
N ILE A 401 -15.45 4.26 3.87
CA ILE A 401 -14.47 5.27 3.47
C ILE A 401 -13.48 5.51 4.61
N HIS A 402 -12.19 5.62 4.30
CA HIS A 402 -11.16 5.96 5.26
C HIS A 402 -10.51 7.31 4.97
N ASP A 403 -10.59 8.14 6.00
CA ASP A 403 -9.79 9.34 6.24
C ASP A 403 -10.12 10.60 5.42
N TYR A 404 -9.49 11.71 5.83
CA TYR A 404 -9.75 13.09 5.35
C TYR A 404 -9.51 13.32 3.84
N HIS A 405 -8.87 12.38 3.15
CA HIS A 405 -8.65 12.48 1.71
C HIS A 405 -9.96 12.33 0.91
N LEU A 406 -10.93 11.62 1.47
CA LEU A 406 -12.11 11.13 0.76
C LEU A 406 -13.44 11.68 1.33
N LEU A 407 -13.43 12.88 1.90
CA LEU A 407 -14.59 13.46 2.59
C LEU A 407 -15.79 13.70 1.67
N LEU A 408 -15.57 13.85 0.36
CA LEU A 408 -16.64 14.15 -0.60
C LEU A 408 -17.22 12.90 -1.26
N VAL A 409 -16.57 11.74 -1.15
CA VAL A 409 -16.96 10.50 -1.86
C VAL A 409 -18.40 10.11 -1.59
N ALA A 410 -18.90 10.26 -0.34
CA ALA A 410 -20.28 9.93 -0.01
C ALA A 410 -21.29 10.74 -0.83
N ARG A 411 -21.09 12.05 -0.95
CA ARG A 411 -21.94 12.94 -1.76
C ARG A 411 -21.92 12.54 -3.22
N GLU A 412 -20.74 12.28 -3.77
CA GLU A 412 -20.59 11.88 -5.18
C GLU A 412 -21.27 10.51 -5.44
N LEU A 413 -21.18 9.56 -4.50
CA LEU A 413 -21.87 8.27 -4.58
C LEU A 413 -23.40 8.43 -4.55
N ARG A 414 -23.93 9.28 -3.66
CA ARG A 414 -25.37 9.59 -3.62
C ARG A 414 -25.83 10.23 -4.93
N ALA A 415 -25.03 11.12 -5.51
CA ALA A 415 -25.32 11.72 -6.82
C ALA A 415 -25.33 10.68 -7.96
N LEU A 416 -24.53 9.62 -7.87
CA LEU A 416 -24.56 8.45 -8.77
C LEU A 416 -25.73 7.48 -8.48
N GLY A 417 -26.58 7.78 -7.51
CA GLY A 417 -27.79 7.02 -7.16
C GLY A 417 -27.58 5.95 -6.10
N HIS A 418 -26.41 5.86 -5.47
CA HIS A 418 -26.12 4.85 -4.44
C HIS A 418 -27.04 5.01 -3.22
N ARG A 419 -27.71 3.92 -2.83
CA ARG A 419 -28.70 3.84 -1.74
C ARG A 419 -28.23 3.02 -0.54
N GLY A 420 -27.14 2.27 -0.69
CA GLY A 420 -26.60 1.42 0.36
C GLY A 420 -25.94 2.19 1.53
N PRO A 421 -25.54 1.47 2.59
CA PRO A 421 -24.86 2.06 3.73
C PRO A 421 -23.51 2.66 3.35
N ILE A 422 -23.22 3.90 3.75
CA ILE A 422 -21.92 4.56 3.61
C ILE A 422 -21.41 5.00 4.99
N GLY A 423 -20.32 4.38 5.43
CA GLY A 423 -19.57 4.80 6.60
C GLY A 423 -18.30 5.57 6.24
N LEU A 424 -17.89 6.51 7.08
CA LEU A 424 -16.56 7.15 7.04
C LEU A 424 -15.87 6.93 8.37
N PHE A 425 -14.61 6.52 8.36
CA PHE A 425 -13.77 6.56 9.55
C PHE A 425 -12.66 7.61 9.40
N LEU A 426 -12.61 8.58 10.32
CA LEU A 426 -11.59 9.62 10.35
C LEU A 426 -10.43 9.21 11.27
N HIS A 427 -9.23 9.05 10.68
CA HIS A 427 -8.05 8.61 11.44
C HIS A 427 -7.28 9.78 12.06
N VAL A 428 -7.50 10.98 11.57
CA VAL A 428 -6.97 12.25 12.10
C VAL A 428 -7.95 12.88 13.10
N PRO A 429 -7.52 13.87 13.90
CA PRO A 429 -8.44 14.66 14.71
C PRO A 429 -9.48 15.40 13.86
N PHE A 430 -10.62 15.77 14.47
CA PHE A 430 -11.53 16.74 13.86
C PHE A 430 -11.33 18.13 14.50
N PRO A 431 -11.20 19.20 13.70
CA PRO A 431 -10.92 20.53 14.22
C PRO A 431 -12.14 21.11 14.97
N PRO A 432 -11.92 21.99 15.97
CA PRO A 432 -13.01 22.73 16.58
C PRO A 432 -13.62 23.74 15.58
N ARG A 433 -14.81 24.25 15.91
CA ARG A 433 -15.58 25.19 15.09
C ARG A 433 -14.75 26.33 14.52
N ASP A 434 -14.05 27.09 15.37
CA ASP A 434 -13.33 28.30 14.95
C ASP A 434 -12.23 27.99 13.92
N MET A 435 -11.62 26.80 14.00
CA MET A 435 -10.69 26.34 12.98
C MET A 435 -11.42 25.98 11.69
N LEU A 436 -12.50 25.19 11.76
CA LEU A 436 -13.27 24.78 10.58
C LEU A 436 -13.88 25.99 9.83
N GLU A 437 -14.28 27.05 10.54
CA GLU A 437 -14.81 28.28 9.94
C GLU A 437 -13.80 28.98 9.02
N THR A 438 -12.49 28.75 9.20
CA THR A 438 -11.46 29.28 8.29
C THR A 438 -11.44 28.60 6.92
N LEU A 439 -12.05 27.42 6.77
CA LEU A 439 -12.08 26.68 5.51
C LEU A 439 -13.12 27.31 4.56
N PRO A 440 -12.71 27.76 3.35
CA PRO A 440 -13.63 28.34 2.38
C PRO A 440 -14.77 27.39 2.01
N TRP A 441 -14.43 26.12 1.75
CA TRP A 441 -15.35 25.08 1.29
C TRP A 441 -15.96 24.23 2.42
N ARG A 442 -16.07 24.80 3.62
CA ARG A 442 -16.63 24.08 4.78
C ARG A 442 -18.06 23.62 4.55
N GLY A 443 -18.86 24.38 3.80
CA GLY A 443 -20.25 24.03 3.52
C GLY A 443 -20.36 22.75 2.68
N GLU A 444 -19.47 22.62 1.70
CA GLU A 444 -19.36 21.47 0.80
C GLU A 444 -18.90 20.21 1.54
N ILE A 445 -17.92 20.34 2.42
CA ILE A 445 -17.46 19.23 3.27
C ILE A 445 -18.55 18.83 4.26
N ILE A 446 -19.17 19.77 4.97
CA ILE A 446 -20.24 19.45 5.93
C ILE A 446 -21.43 18.79 5.22
N SER A 447 -21.83 19.32 4.07
CA SER A 447 -22.87 18.73 3.23
C SER A 447 -22.53 17.28 2.86
N ALA A 448 -21.29 17.01 2.44
CA ALA A 448 -20.86 15.65 2.12
C ALA A 448 -20.79 14.72 3.34
N LEU A 449 -20.35 15.22 4.50
CA LEU A 449 -20.35 14.45 5.74
C LEU A 449 -21.77 14.03 6.15
N LEU A 450 -22.76 14.88 5.90
CA LEU A 450 -24.16 14.57 6.21
C LEU A 450 -24.80 13.57 5.23
N GLU A 451 -24.13 13.21 4.13
CA GLU A 451 -24.57 12.13 3.24
C GLU A 451 -24.21 10.73 3.76
N LEU A 452 -23.38 10.65 4.80
CA LEU A 452 -22.97 9.41 5.45
C LEU A 452 -24.06 8.91 6.42
N ASP A 453 -24.09 7.60 6.63
CA ASP A 453 -24.96 6.97 7.62
C ASP A 453 -24.25 6.88 8.98
N LEU A 454 -22.93 6.64 8.97
CA LEU A 454 -22.08 6.56 10.17
C LEU A 454 -20.72 7.26 9.96
N ILE A 455 -20.33 8.11 10.90
CA ILE A 455 -18.98 8.68 11.01
C ILE A 455 -18.30 8.13 12.26
N GLY A 456 -17.16 7.49 12.11
CA GLY A 456 -16.32 7.01 13.19
C GLY A 456 -15.13 7.94 13.46
N VAL A 457 -14.86 8.19 14.73
CA VAL A 457 -13.66 8.91 15.19
C VAL A 457 -12.98 8.17 16.34
N HIS A 458 -11.72 8.49 16.60
CA HIS A 458 -10.91 7.80 17.60
C HIS A 458 -11.19 8.16 19.06
N ALA A 459 -11.67 9.38 19.33
CA ALA A 459 -11.71 9.93 20.68
C ALA A 459 -12.96 10.79 20.88
N LYS A 460 -13.44 10.87 22.12
CA LYS A 460 -14.68 11.58 22.47
C LYS A 460 -14.59 13.06 22.13
N ARG A 461 -13.45 13.69 22.39
CA ARG A 461 -13.22 15.11 22.05
C ARG A 461 -13.33 15.40 20.54
N TRP A 462 -12.95 14.45 19.68
CA TRP A 462 -13.05 14.61 18.22
C TRP A 462 -14.51 14.49 17.76
N GLN A 463 -15.29 13.62 18.41
CA GLN A 463 -16.73 13.52 18.18
C GLN A 463 -17.43 14.83 18.57
N GLU A 464 -17.10 15.37 19.75
CA GLU A 464 -17.66 16.64 20.24
C GLU A 464 -17.32 17.82 19.31
N ASN A 465 -16.08 17.90 18.83
CA ASN A 465 -15.69 18.90 17.84
C ASN A 465 -16.49 18.77 16.54
N LEU A 466 -16.69 17.55 16.04
CA LEU A 466 -17.44 17.31 14.82
C LEU A 466 -18.91 17.71 14.98
N LEU A 467 -19.58 17.18 16.01
CA LEU A 467 -20.98 17.47 16.28
C LEU A 467 -21.21 18.98 16.46
N SER A 468 -20.39 19.63 17.29
CA SER A 468 -20.52 21.08 17.54
C SER A 468 -20.26 21.92 16.29
N SER A 469 -19.26 21.56 15.46
CA SER A 469 -18.94 22.30 14.25
C SER A 469 -20.05 22.18 13.19
N VAL A 470 -20.64 20.98 13.03
CA VAL A 470 -21.75 20.77 12.09
C VAL A 470 -23.02 21.47 12.58
N VAL A 471 -23.39 21.34 13.85
CA VAL A 471 -24.57 22.03 14.41
C VAL A 471 -24.42 23.56 14.28
N ALA A 472 -23.24 24.10 14.59
CA ALA A 472 -22.98 25.53 14.50
C ALA A 472 -23.08 26.09 13.07
N SER A 473 -22.86 25.26 12.04
CA SER A 473 -23.07 25.65 10.64
C SER A 473 -24.55 25.81 10.25
N GLY A 474 -25.48 25.32 11.08
CA GLY A 474 -26.91 25.29 10.78
C GLY A 474 -27.35 24.20 9.80
N ALA A 475 -26.43 23.33 9.36
CA ALA A 475 -26.72 22.29 8.37
C ALA A 475 -27.51 21.09 8.92
N ALA A 476 -27.51 20.86 10.24
CA ALA A 476 -28.24 19.78 10.90
C ALA A 476 -28.59 20.13 12.35
N THR A 477 -29.58 19.43 12.90
CA THR A 477 -29.90 19.45 14.34
C THR A 477 -29.28 18.24 15.03
N LEU A 478 -29.13 18.29 16.36
CA LEU A 478 -28.52 17.21 17.13
C LEU A 478 -29.57 16.45 17.95
N ASP A 479 -29.61 15.13 17.80
CA ASP A 479 -30.34 14.20 18.65
C ASP A 479 -29.37 13.14 19.19
N GLY A 480 -28.99 13.25 20.48
CA GLY A 480 -27.92 12.44 21.05
C GLY A 480 -26.59 12.63 20.32
N CYS A 481 -26.10 11.56 19.67
CA CYS A 481 -24.89 11.57 18.84
C CYS A 481 -25.20 11.57 17.33
N ARG A 482 -26.43 11.91 16.94
CA ARG A 482 -26.93 11.85 15.57
C ARG A 482 -27.24 13.24 15.04
N LEU A 483 -26.69 13.54 13.87
CA LEU A 483 -26.93 14.77 13.12
C LEU A 483 -28.15 14.55 12.22
N VAL A 484 -29.23 15.28 12.47
CA VAL A 484 -30.53 15.04 11.84
C VAL A 484 -30.86 16.15 10.83
N ARG A 485 -31.18 15.73 9.60
CA ARG A 485 -31.80 16.51 8.52
C ARG A 485 -33.18 15.93 8.17
N PRO A 486 -34.05 16.66 7.44
CA PRO A 486 -35.38 16.16 7.07
C PRO A 486 -35.36 14.82 6.32
N GLU A 487 -34.36 14.62 5.45
CA GLU A 487 -34.27 13.44 4.56
C GLU A 487 -33.34 12.33 5.03
N ARG A 488 -32.42 12.58 5.99
CA ARG A 488 -31.46 11.59 6.50
C ARG A 488 -30.93 11.98 7.86
N SER A 489 -30.41 11.01 8.61
CA SER A 489 -29.58 11.28 9.76
C SER A 489 -28.21 10.60 9.68
N THR A 490 -27.20 11.24 10.26
CA THR A 490 -25.82 10.73 10.29
C THR A 490 -25.43 10.51 11.74
N GLU A 491 -25.14 9.26 12.11
CA GLU A 491 -24.63 8.97 13.44
C GLU A 491 -23.13 9.22 13.52
N VAL A 492 -22.65 9.79 14.63
CA VAL A 492 -21.22 9.97 14.88
C VAL A 492 -20.85 9.13 16.09
N GLY A 493 -19.95 8.16 15.93
CA GLY A 493 -19.53 7.23 16.98
C GLY A 493 -18.04 7.31 17.30
N VAL A 494 -17.66 6.84 18.48
CA VAL A 494 -16.26 6.78 18.94
C VAL A 494 -15.80 5.33 18.90
N TYR A 495 -14.83 5.02 18.02
CA TYR A 495 -14.23 3.70 17.90
C TYR A 495 -12.70 3.84 17.93
N PRO A 496 -12.08 3.77 19.11
CA PRO A 496 -10.64 3.87 19.24
C PRO A 496 -9.95 2.67 18.58
N ILE A 497 -9.17 2.88 17.53
CA ILE A 497 -8.47 1.78 16.85
C ILE A 497 -7.45 1.08 17.77
N GLY A 498 -7.48 -0.25 17.78
CA GLY A 498 -6.51 -1.10 18.49
C GLY A 498 -5.22 -1.35 17.72
N ILE A 499 -4.37 -2.23 18.24
CA ILE A 499 -3.20 -2.78 17.53
C ILE A 499 -3.28 -4.31 17.57
N ASP A 500 -2.64 -4.99 16.61
CA ASP A 500 -2.31 -6.42 16.77
C ASP A 500 -1.11 -6.53 17.73
N PRO A 501 -1.29 -7.12 18.94
CA PRO A 501 -0.22 -7.20 19.92
C PRO A 501 0.80 -8.30 19.60
N THR A 502 0.51 -9.22 18.70
CA THR A 502 1.31 -10.44 18.46
C THR A 502 2.77 -10.11 18.11
N PRO A 503 3.06 -9.26 17.11
CA PRO A 503 4.44 -8.94 16.73
C PRO A 503 5.24 -8.23 17.83
N PHE A 504 4.55 -7.65 18.80
CA PHE A 504 5.13 -6.86 19.88
C PHE A 504 5.32 -7.65 21.17
N ARG A 505 4.62 -8.78 21.33
CA ARG A 505 4.73 -9.69 22.49
C ARG A 505 5.76 -10.79 22.29
N GLU A 506 6.07 -11.15 21.04
CA GLU A 506 7.03 -12.21 20.74
C GLU A 506 8.43 -11.82 21.24
N VAL A 507 9.01 -12.68 22.09
CA VAL A 507 10.41 -12.59 22.50
C VAL A 507 11.24 -13.31 21.45
N ILE A 508 11.90 -12.53 20.61
CA ILE A 508 12.83 -13.01 19.57
C ILE A 508 14.26 -12.60 19.93
N GLU A 509 15.25 -13.30 19.39
CA GLU A 509 16.66 -12.92 19.53
C GLU A 509 16.87 -11.50 18.97
N ASP A 510 17.69 -10.72 19.66
CA ASP A 510 17.97 -9.36 19.24
C ASP A 510 18.62 -9.33 17.86
N SER A 511 18.17 -8.40 17.03
CA SER A 511 18.88 -8.11 15.80
C SER A 511 20.30 -7.61 16.13
N PRO A 512 21.29 -7.83 15.23
CA PRO A 512 22.65 -7.35 15.44
C PRO A 512 22.72 -5.84 15.79
N ASP A 513 21.83 -5.04 15.21
CA ASP A 513 21.68 -3.61 15.48
C ASP A 513 21.26 -3.33 16.93
N VAL A 514 20.27 -4.07 17.45
CA VAL A 514 19.79 -3.89 18.84
C VAL A 514 20.81 -4.42 19.84
N GLU A 515 21.49 -5.53 19.55
CA GLU A 515 22.55 -6.05 20.41
C GLU A 515 23.73 -5.07 20.48
N GLY A 516 24.18 -4.57 19.33
CA GLY A 516 25.21 -3.53 19.27
C GLY A 516 24.80 -2.25 20.01
N LEU A 517 23.52 -1.86 19.92
CA LEU A 517 22.99 -0.74 20.68
C LEU A 517 23.02 -1.00 22.19
N ARG A 518 22.61 -2.18 22.65
CA ARG A 518 22.62 -2.56 24.06
C ARG A 518 24.03 -2.48 24.64
N VAL A 519 25.01 -3.03 23.93
CA VAL A 519 26.42 -2.95 24.31
C VAL A 519 26.89 -1.49 24.38
N ALA A 520 26.51 -0.67 23.39
CA ALA A 520 26.90 0.74 23.36
C ALA A 520 26.22 1.59 24.45
N LEU A 521 25.00 1.25 24.85
CA LEU A 521 24.29 1.91 25.95
C LEU A 521 24.94 1.59 27.30
N GLY A 522 25.34 0.35 27.54
CA GLY A 522 25.84 -0.11 28.84
C GLY A 522 24.78 0.07 29.92
N ASP A 523 25.14 0.66 31.06
CA ASP A 523 24.22 0.92 32.18
C ASP A 523 23.36 2.19 32.00
N ARG A 524 23.44 2.85 30.83
CA ARG A 524 22.69 4.09 30.57
C ARG A 524 21.23 3.77 30.27
N LYS A 525 20.34 4.61 30.79
CA LYS A 525 18.91 4.51 30.46
C LYS A 525 18.64 4.95 29.03
N LEU A 526 17.69 4.27 28.37
CA LEU A 526 17.25 4.58 27.03
C LEU A 526 15.93 5.34 27.04
N VAL A 527 15.95 6.55 26.47
CA VAL A 527 14.75 7.28 26.08
C VAL A 527 14.51 7.03 24.59
N LEU A 528 13.27 6.76 24.20
CA LEU A 528 12.93 6.42 22.82
C LEU A 528 11.77 7.28 22.31
N GLY A 529 11.91 7.78 21.09
CA GLY A 529 10.85 8.44 20.32
C GLY A 529 10.79 7.83 18.93
N VAL A 530 9.59 7.45 18.49
CA VAL A 530 9.37 6.83 17.17
C VAL A 530 8.17 7.51 16.52
N ASP A 531 8.39 8.17 15.39
CA ASP A 531 7.34 8.87 14.66
C ASP A 531 7.63 8.89 13.16
N ARG A 532 6.60 9.19 12.35
CA ARG A 532 6.86 9.77 11.02
C ARG A 532 7.40 11.18 11.21
N LEU A 533 8.27 11.63 10.31
CA LEU A 533 8.72 13.01 10.32
C LEU A 533 7.56 13.92 9.89
N ASP A 534 6.83 14.45 10.87
CA ASP A 534 5.66 15.30 10.68
C ASP A 534 5.59 16.33 11.81
N TYR A 535 5.24 17.57 11.48
CA TYR A 535 5.18 18.67 12.45
C TYR A 535 4.12 18.46 13.54
N SER A 536 3.12 17.61 13.33
CA SER A 536 2.15 17.21 14.35
C SER A 536 2.77 16.41 15.50
N LYS A 537 3.94 15.78 15.29
CA LYS A 537 4.54 14.82 16.23
C LYS A 537 5.38 15.45 17.34
N GLY A 538 5.58 16.76 17.30
CA GLY A 538 6.24 17.51 18.38
C GLY A 538 7.70 17.11 18.61
N VAL A 539 8.39 16.61 17.57
CA VAL A 539 9.80 16.19 17.67
C VAL A 539 10.72 17.35 18.11
N PRO A 540 10.57 18.59 17.60
CA PRO A 540 11.36 19.72 18.11
C PRO A 540 11.12 19.99 19.59
N GLU A 541 9.87 20.00 20.03
CA GLU A 541 9.49 20.24 21.42
C GLU A 541 10.04 19.15 22.35
N ARG A 542 10.04 17.90 21.88
CA ARG A 542 10.65 16.75 22.56
C ARG A 542 12.16 16.91 22.72
N LEU A 543 12.86 17.31 21.67
CA LEU A 543 14.30 17.57 21.69
C LEU A 543 14.64 18.74 22.63
N LEU A 544 13.85 19.81 22.61
CA LEU A 544 14.01 20.95 23.52
C LEU A 544 13.78 20.56 24.98
N ALA A 545 12.82 19.69 25.26
CA ALA A 545 12.61 19.17 26.61
C ALA A 545 13.77 18.28 27.08
N PHE A 546 14.31 17.45 26.20
CA PHE A 546 15.50 16.64 26.50
C PHE A 546 16.73 17.54 26.77
N GLU A 547 16.94 18.58 25.97
CA GLU A 547 17.98 19.59 26.24
C GLU A 547 17.79 20.24 27.61
N CYS A 548 16.58 20.70 27.91
CA CYS A 548 16.23 21.32 29.19
C CYS A 548 16.47 20.37 30.38
N LEU A 549 16.20 19.06 30.22
CA LEU A 549 16.52 18.05 31.21
C LEU A 549 18.03 18.01 31.48
N LEU A 550 18.85 17.94 30.43
CA LEU A 550 20.31 17.87 30.56
C LEU A 550 20.91 19.15 31.17
N GLU A 551 20.27 20.30 30.96
CA GLU A 551 20.65 21.56 31.61
C GLU A 551 20.33 21.54 33.10
N ARG A 552 19.08 21.22 33.47
CA ARG A 552 18.54 21.35 34.82
C ARG A 552 18.90 20.19 35.75
N CYS A 553 19.14 19.01 35.19
CA CYS A 553 19.48 17.79 35.91
C CYS A 553 20.82 17.23 35.39
N PRO A 554 21.97 17.87 35.70
CA PRO A 554 23.28 17.44 35.21
C PRO A 554 23.63 15.99 35.56
N ASP A 555 23.05 15.43 36.62
CA ASP A 555 23.22 14.03 37.03
C ASP A 555 22.80 13.02 35.98
N TRP A 556 21.94 13.42 35.02
CA TRP A 556 21.56 12.56 33.90
C TRP A 556 22.56 12.54 32.76
N ARG A 557 23.48 13.51 32.69
CA ARG A 557 24.52 13.54 31.66
C ARG A 557 25.35 12.26 31.75
N ARG A 558 25.63 11.64 30.60
CA ARG A 558 26.33 10.35 30.47
C ARG A 558 25.61 9.15 31.10
N ARG A 559 24.43 9.32 31.71
CA ARG A 559 23.59 8.25 32.28
C ARG A 559 22.33 7.95 31.46
N ILE A 560 21.97 8.80 30.52
CA ILE A 560 20.86 8.59 29.60
C ILE A 560 21.29 8.84 28.15
N SER A 561 20.66 8.14 27.23
CA SER A 561 20.73 8.44 25.79
C SER A 561 19.33 8.47 25.20
N PHE A 562 19.09 9.40 24.29
CA PHE A 562 17.83 9.52 23.59
C PHE A 562 17.97 9.06 22.14
N ILE A 563 17.13 8.12 21.72
CA ILE A 563 17.02 7.71 20.32
C ILE A 563 15.72 8.28 19.75
N GLN A 564 15.84 9.05 18.68
CA GLN A 564 14.71 9.50 17.88
C GLN A 564 14.76 8.82 16.51
N ILE A 565 13.76 7.98 16.24
CA ILE A 565 13.51 7.40 14.92
C ILE A 565 12.45 8.24 14.23
N SER A 566 12.77 8.75 13.04
CA SER A 566 11.85 9.50 12.20
C SER A 566 11.74 8.88 10.83
N VAL A 567 10.57 8.32 10.51
CA VAL A 567 10.30 7.71 9.21
C VAL A 567 10.06 8.81 8.16
N PRO A 568 10.75 8.78 6.99
CA PRO A 568 10.50 9.73 5.90
C PRO A 568 9.03 9.80 5.50
N SER A 569 8.49 11.00 5.31
CA SER A 569 7.10 11.20 4.90
C SER A 569 6.94 12.51 4.16
N ARG A 570 6.25 12.49 3.00
CA ARG A 570 5.84 13.68 2.24
C ARG A 570 7.00 14.65 1.95
N ALA A 571 8.16 14.09 1.58
CA ALA A 571 9.40 14.84 1.41
C ALA A 571 9.33 15.89 0.29
N GLU A 572 8.36 15.77 -0.62
CA GLU A 572 8.07 16.72 -1.69
C GLU A 572 7.39 18.02 -1.20
N ILE A 573 6.87 18.04 0.02
CA ILE A 573 6.18 19.20 0.59
C ILE A 573 7.18 20.09 1.36
N PRO A 574 7.32 21.40 1.04
CA PRO A 574 8.30 22.28 1.66
C PRO A 574 8.26 22.31 3.20
N GLU A 575 7.05 22.33 3.78
CA GLU A 575 6.84 22.36 5.23
C GLU A 575 7.44 21.12 5.95
N TYR A 576 7.62 19.99 5.24
CA TYR A 576 8.25 18.77 5.75
C TYR A 576 9.79 18.83 5.65
N ALA A 577 10.34 19.50 4.64
CA ALA A 577 11.77 19.77 4.57
C ALA A 577 12.21 20.75 5.68
N GLU A 578 11.40 21.76 5.98
CA GLU A 578 11.65 22.71 7.08
C GLU A 578 11.71 22.03 8.45
N ILE A 579 10.75 21.15 8.76
CA ILE A 579 10.75 20.42 10.03
C ILE A 579 11.95 19.47 10.12
N ARG A 580 12.36 18.86 9.01
CA ARG A 580 13.58 18.03 8.94
C ARG A 580 14.80 18.84 9.33
N ALA A 581 15.03 19.97 8.67
CA ALA A 581 16.17 20.84 8.92
C ALA A 581 16.19 21.33 10.37
N ARG A 582 15.01 21.69 10.92
CA ARG A 582 14.89 22.09 12.33
C ARG A 582 15.27 20.96 13.29
N VAL A 583 14.82 19.73 13.04
CA VAL A 583 15.16 18.55 13.86
C VAL A 583 16.65 18.26 13.81
N GLU A 584 17.24 18.18 12.60
CA GLU A 584 18.68 17.92 12.42
C GLU A 584 19.54 19.01 13.07
N SER A 585 19.15 20.28 12.98
CA SER A 585 19.80 21.40 13.66
C SER A 585 19.75 21.27 15.19
N LEU A 586 18.58 20.92 15.76
CA LEU A 586 18.45 20.71 17.20
C LEU A 586 19.29 19.53 17.69
N VAL A 587 19.30 18.42 16.95
CA VAL A 587 20.14 17.25 17.27
C VAL A 587 21.62 17.65 17.26
N GLY A 588 22.08 18.36 16.22
CA GLY A 588 23.44 18.86 16.13
C GLY A 588 23.81 19.80 17.28
N ARG A 589 22.91 20.72 17.65
CA ARG A 589 23.09 21.63 18.78
C ARG A 589 23.24 20.87 20.11
N ILE A 590 22.33 19.94 20.40
CA ILE A 590 22.34 19.18 21.66
C ILE A 590 23.60 18.33 21.75
N ASN A 591 23.93 17.60 20.69
CA ASN A 591 25.12 16.76 20.67
C ASN A 591 26.41 17.58 20.75
N GLY A 592 26.49 18.73 20.06
CA GLY A 592 27.67 19.60 20.14
C GLY A 592 27.85 20.25 21.52
N ARG A 593 26.76 20.45 22.27
CA ARG A 593 26.78 21.10 23.58
C ARG A 593 27.01 20.14 24.75
N PHE A 594 26.45 18.93 24.69
CA PHE A 594 26.50 17.97 25.79
C PHE A 594 27.27 16.68 25.47
N GLY A 595 27.57 16.42 24.19
CA GLY A 595 28.25 15.20 23.79
C GLY A 595 29.69 15.13 24.28
N GLU A 596 30.14 13.91 24.52
CA GLU A 596 31.50 13.56 24.94
C GLU A 596 32.04 12.46 24.01
N ALA A 597 33.35 12.20 24.05
CA ALA A 597 33.98 11.20 23.18
C ALA A 597 33.34 9.80 23.27
N ASP A 598 32.84 9.43 24.45
CA ASP A 598 32.21 8.14 24.75
C ASP A 598 30.69 8.24 24.97
N TRP A 599 30.07 9.39 24.72
CA TRP A 599 28.64 9.62 24.95
C TRP A 599 28.01 10.53 23.90
N VAL A 600 27.04 9.99 23.17
CA VAL A 600 26.16 10.72 22.27
C VAL A 600 24.80 10.91 22.94
N PRO A 601 24.41 12.15 23.30
CA PRO A 601 23.14 12.42 23.98
C PRO A 601 21.92 12.03 23.14
N VAL A 602 21.90 12.41 21.85
CA VAL A 602 20.79 12.15 20.93
C VAL A 602 21.27 11.40 19.70
N ARG A 603 20.73 10.20 19.47
CA ARG A 603 20.90 9.46 18.22
C ARG A 603 19.65 9.64 17.37
N TYR A 604 19.80 10.34 16.25
CA TYR A 604 18.71 10.58 15.30
C TYR A 604 18.84 9.65 14.09
N LEU A 605 17.77 8.93 13.77
CA LEU A 605 17.72 7.93 12.71
C LEU A 605 16.58 8.28 11.76
N TYR A 606 16.92 8.78 10.57
CA TYR A 606 15.96 9.12 9.52
C TYR A 606 15.77 7.97 8.52
N ARG A 607 15.13 6.89 8.97
CA ARG A 607 14.88 5.67 8.18
C ARG A 607 13.73 4.86 8.77
N SER A 608 13.18 3.94 7.99
CA SER A 608 12.19 2.97 8.46
C SER A 608 12.85 1.79 9.17
N PHE A 609 12.13 1.19 10.10
CA PHE A 609 12.51 -0.07 10.76
C PHE A 609 11.35 -1.06 10.67
N SER A 610 11.66 -2.36 10.67
CA SER A 610 10.64 -3.40 10.73
C SER A 610 9.95 -3.41 12.10
N HIS A 611 8.72 -3.97 12.16
CA HIS A 611 8.00 -4.11 13.42
C HIS A 611 8.78 -4.91 14.46
N GLN A 612 9.56 -5.92 14.02
CA GLN A 612 10.42 -6.72 14.91
C GLN A 612 11.49 -5.87 15.58
N VAL A 613 12.20 -5.04 14.81
CA VAL A 613 13.23 -4.16 15.37
C VAL A 613 12.60 -3.10 16.28
N LEU A 614 11.45 -2.54 15.90
CA LEU A 614 10.73 -1.58 16.75
C LEU A 614 10.28 -2.22 18.08
N ALA A 615 9.76 -3.45 18.06
CA ALA A 615 9.37 -4.18 19.27
C ALA A 615 10.56 -4.39 20.22
N GLN A 616 11.73 -4.77 19.68
CA GLN A 616 12.97 -4.90 20.44
C GLN A 616 13.41 -3.57 21.06
N LEU A 617 13.37 -2.48 20.29
CA LEU A 617 13.70 -1.14 20.78
C LEU A 617 12.73 -0.65 21.86
N TYR A 618 11.42 -0.88 21.67
CA TYR A 618 10.41 -0.56 22.68
C TYR A 618 10.69 -1.31 23.98
N ARG A 619 10.99 -2.61 23.90
CA ARG A 619 11.29 -3.45 25.08
C ARG A 619 12.58 -3.03 25.79
N LEU A 620 13.56 -2.52 25.05
CA LEU A 620 14.82 -2.00 25.61
C LEU A 620 14.66 -0.63 26.26
N ALA A 621 13.68 0.17 25.85
CA ALA A 621 13.55 1.56 26.29
C ALA A 621 13.00 1.69 27.72
N ASP A 622 13.71 2.43 28.57
CA ASP A 622 13.25 2.79 29.91
C ASP A 622 12.11 3.81 29.89
N VAL A 623 12.10 4.70 28.89
CA VAL A 623 11.06 5.72 28.72
C VAL A 623 10.72 5.87 27.24
N ALA A 624 9.43 5.81 26.90
CA ALA A 624 8.94 6.25 25.60
C ALA A 624 8.37 7.67 25.68
N LEU A 625 8.89 8.56 24.82
CA LEU A 625 8.39 9.92 24.64
C LEU A 625 7.44 9.95 23.43
N VAL A 626 6.15 9.80 23.69
CA VAL A 626 5.10 9.91 22.67
C VAL A 626 4.39 11.25 22.83
N THR A 627 5.00 12.30 22.28
CA THR A 627 4.62 13.69 22.59
C THR A 627 4.08 14.50 21.40
N PRO A 628 3.11 13.99 20.62
CA PRO A 628 2.56 14.76 19.51
C PRO A 628 1.82 16.01 20.01
N LEU A 629 1.93 17.10 19.25
CA LEU A 629 1.19 18.34 19.48
C LEU A 629 -0.32 18.13 19.26
N ARG A 630 -0.67 17.32 18.26
CA ARG A 630 -2.03 16.83 17.97
C ARG A 630 -1.92 15.47 17.28
N ASP A 631 -2.72 14.50 17.70
CA ASP A 631 -2.78 13.19 17.05
C ASP A 631 -4.17 12.57 17.20
N GLY A 632 -4.67 11.96 16.12
CA GLY A 632 -5.98 11.32 16.12
C GLY A 632 -6.07 10.19 17.13
N MET A 633 -5.01 9.38 17.23
CA MET A 633 -4.88 8.28 18.19
C MET A 633 -3.46 8.17 18.75
N ASN A 634 -2.49 7.88 17.87
CA ASN A 634 -1.12 7.43 18.16
C ASN A 634 -1.02 5.95 18.62
N LEU A 635 -0.64 5.08 17.67
CA LEU A 635 -0.49 3.64 17.90
C LEU A 635 0.85 3.27 18.56
N VAL A 636 1.90 4.06 18.35
CA VAL A 636 3.22 3.87 18.97
C VAL A 636 3.11 3.81 20.49
N ALA A 637 2.21 4.61 21.10
CA ALA A 637 1.92 4.54 22.52
C ALA A 637 1.43 3.15 22.97
N LYS A 638 0.55 2.52 22.17
CA LYS A 638 0.00 1.18 22.45
C LYS A 638 1.06 0.10 22.21
N GLU A 639 1.80 0.21 21.11
CA GLU A 639 2.89 -0.71 20.76
C GLU A 639 3.94 -0.77 21.87
N PHE A 640 4.39 0.41 22.35
CA PHE A 640 5.36 0.49 23.43
C PHE A 640 4.91 -0.25 24.69
N VAL A 641 3.67 -0.04 25.14
CA VAL A 641 3.12 -0.67 26.35
C VAL A 641 3.05 -2.19 26.19
N VAL A 642 2.63 -2.67 25.01
CA VAL A 642 2.50 -4.10 24.73
C VAL A 642 3.87 -4.78 24.64
N SER A 643 4.91 -4.08 24.18
CA SER A 643 6.28 -4.62 24.09
C SER A 643 7.02 -4.77 25.42
N GLN A 644 6.57 -4.11 26.49
CA GLN A 644 7.28 -4.09 27.77
C GLN A 644 7.31 -5.46 28.46
N ASP A 645 8.39 -5.71 29.22
CA ASP A 645 8.41 -6.78 30.22
C ASP A 645 7.54 -6.37 31.43
N PRO A 646 6.47 -7.11 31.78
CA PRO A 646 5.60 -6.76 32.91
C PRO A 646 6.30 -6.70 34.27
N THR A 647 7.45 -7.37 34.42
CA THR A 647 8.23 -7.38 35.66
C THR A 647 9.21 -6.20 35.75
N ARG A 648 9.57 -5.60 34.62
CA ARG A 648 10.53 -4.48 34.53
C ARG A 648 10.12 -3.46 33.45
N PRO A 649 8.88 -2.94 33.44
CA PRO A 649 8.39 -2.14 32.33
C PRO A 649 8.97 -0.73 32.34
N GLY A 650 9.24 -0.18 31.17
CA GLY A 650 9.52 1.24 30.98
C GLY A 650 8.29 2.13 31.25
N VAL A 651 8.50 3.45 31.19
CA VAL A 651 7.46 4.46 31.43
C VAL A 651 7.01 5.08 30.13
N LEU A 652 5.69 5.11 29.89
CA LEU A 652 5.10 5.87 28.80
C LEU A 652 4.85 7.32 29.23
N VAL A 653 5.53 8.27 28.60
CA VAL A 653 5.24 9.70 28.68
C VAL A 653 4.42 10.07 27.44
N LEU A 654 3.17 10.47 27.64
CA LEU A 654 2.18 10.60 26.56
C LEU A 654 1.60 12.02 26.51
N SER A 655 1.59 12.63 25.33
CA SER A 655 0.90 13.91 25.14
C SER A 655 -0.59 13.78 25.46
N GLN A 656 -1.10 14.71 26.28
CA GLN A 656 -2.54 14.83 26.53
C GLN A 656 -3.37 15.15 25.27
N PHE A 657 -2.70 15.51 24.15
CA PHE A 657 -3.32 15.86 22.87
C PHE A 657 -3.32 14.72 21.84
N ALA A 658 -2.88 13.52 22.23
CA ALA A 658 -3.10 12.30 21.47
C ALA A 658 -4.44 11.67 21.85
N GLY A 659 -5.17 11.10 20.88
CA GLY A 659 -6.41 10.36 21.17
C GLY A 659 -6.19 9.19 22.15
N ALA A 660 -5.04 8.53 22.10
CA ALA A 660 -4.68 7.45 23.01
C ALA A 660 -4.68 7.87 24.49
N ALA A 661 -4.52 9.16 24.81
CA ALA A 661 -4.53 9.65 26.19
C ALA A 661 -5.89 9.47 26.88
N GLU A 662 -7.00 9.36 26.13
CA GLU A 662 -8.32 9.05 26.71
C GLU A 662 -8.40 7.59 27.20
N GLN A 663 -7.67 6.67 26.58
CA GLN A 663 -7.61 5.26 26.99
C GLN A 663 -6.45 4.97 27.96
N LEU A 664 -5.31 5.63 27.77
CA LEU A 664 -4.04 5.37 28.45
C LEU A 664 -3.79 6.37 29.60
N SER A 665 -4.80 6.61 30.44
CA SER A 665 -4.73 7.62 31.50
C SER A 665 -3.71 7.33 32.61
N ALA A 666 -3.26 6.08 32.74
CA ALA A 666 -2.20 5.69 33.67
C ALA A 666 -0.77 6.04 33.18
N ALA A 667 -0.63 6.49 31.92
CA ALA A 667 0.60 7.05 31.40
C ALA A 667 0.95 8.35 32.15
N LEU A 668 2.20 8.79 32.04
CA LEU A 668 2.57 10.12 32.49
C LEU A 668 2.12 11.12 31.42
N LEU A 669 0.93 11.69 31.62
CA LEU A 669 0.34 12.65 30.69
C LEU A 669 1.08 13.99 30.75
N THR A 670 1.44 14.53 29.60
CA THR A 670 2.26 15.75 29.50
C THR A 670 1.69 16.76 28.49
N ASN A 671 2.09 18.01 28.64
CA ASN A 671 1.80 19.09 27.69
C ASN A 671 3.06 19.43 26.87
N PRO A 672 3.17 18.99 25.60
CA PRO A 672 4.35 19.22 24.78
C PRO A 672 4.58 20.70 24.41
N TYR A 673 3.61 21.59 24.60
CA TYR A 673 3.81 23.03 24.40
C TYR A 673 4.61 23.70 25.52
N HIS A 674 4.90 22.98 26.61
CA HIS A 674 5.71 23.45 27.72
C HIS A 674 6.97 22.59 27.87
N PRO A 675 8.05 22.85 27.09
CA PRO A 675 9.27 22.04 27.13
C PRO A 675 9.88 21.87 28.53
N ASN A 676 9.81 22.90 29.39
CA ASN A 676 10.29 22.82 30.77
C ASN A 676 9.44 21.86 31.64
N GLY A 677 8.15 21.79 31.38
CA GLY A 677 7.23 20.83 32.01
C GLY A 677 7.51 19.42 31.51
N LEU A 678 7.62 19.24 30.20
CA LEU A 678 7.98 17.95 29.60
C LEU A 678 9.35 17.43 30.10
N ALA A 679 10.32 18.33 30.32
CA ALA A 679 11.60 17.98 30.93
C ALA A 679 11.44 17.46 32.38
N ALA A 680 10.55 18.09 33.17
CA ALA A 680 10.26 17.65 34.53
C ALA A 680 9.51 16.30 34.55
N ASP A 681 8.56 16.12 33.64
CA ASP A 681 7.83 14.87 33.43
C ASP A 681 8.78 13.73 33.03
N LEU A 682 9.76 14.01 32.16
CA LEU A 682 10.81 13.06 31.79
C LEU A 682 11.73 12.72 32.97
N ASP A 683 12.10 13.69 33.82
CA ASP A 683 12.85 13.41 35.05
C ASP A 683 12.06 12.48 35.99
N ILE A 684 10.76 12.74 36.18
CA ILE A 684 9.87 11.86 36.96
C ILE A 684 9.86 10.45 36.37
N ALA A 685 9.69 10.32 35.05
CA ALA A 685 9.69 9.02 34.37
C ALA A 685 11.01 8.25 34.58
N LEU A 686 12.15 8.93 34.45
CA LEU A 686 13.47 8.33 34.63
C LEU A 686 13.75 7.95 36.10
N ARG A 687 13.15 8.63 37.08
CA ARG A 687 13.31 8.32 38.52
C ARG A 687 12.23 7.39 39.07
N MET A 688 11.25 7.00 38.25
CA MET A 688 10.07 6.26 38.71
C MET A 688 10.44 4.92 39.36
N PRO A 689 10.03 4.67 40.63
CA PRO A 689 10.28 3.40 41.31
C PRO A 689 9.67 2.21 40.58
N ALA A 690 10.28 1.03 40.73
CA ALA A 690 9.83 -0.19 40.03
C ALA A 690 8.37 -0.54 40.34
N GLU A 691 7.93 -0.40 41.59
CA GLU A 691 6.55 -0.67 42.01
C GLU A 691 5.54 0.21 41.25
N GLU A 692 5.83 1.51 41.11
CA GLU A 692 4.96 2.43 40.39
C GLU A 692 4.96 2.13 38.88
N ARG A 693 6.11 1.80 38.29
CA ARG A 693 6.20 1.41 36.87
C ARG A 693 5.33 0.19 36.57
N ILE A 694 5.43 -0.85 37.40
CA ILE A 694 4.65 -2.07 37.28
C ILE A 694 3.15 -1.78 37.45
N ALA A 695 2.78 -0.97 38.44
CA ALA A 695 1.39 -0.61 38.67
C ALA A 695 0.78 0.15 37.47
N ARG A 696 1.50 1.13 36.93
CA ARG A 696 1.06 1.89 35.74
C ARG A 696 0.98 1.01 34.50
N HIS A 697 2.01 0.20 34.25
CA HIS A 697 2.04 -0.74 33.12
C HIS A 697 0.84 -1.69 33.16
N ARG A 698 0.52 -2.29 34.32
CA ARG A 698 -0.65 -3.17 34.47
C ARG A 698 -1.95 -2.47 34.10
N LEU A 699 -2.15 -1.22 34.52
CA LEU A 699 -3.34 -0.43 34.18
C LEU A 699 -3.40 -0.12 32.68
N LEU A 700 -2.26 0.23 32.07
CA LEU A 700 -2.14 0.51 30.65
C LEU A 700 -2.41 -0.74 29.79
N SER A 701 -1.80 -1.87 30.11
CA SER A 701 -2.03 -3.15 29.43
C SER A 701 -3.50 -3.56 29.51
N ALA A 702 -4.11 -3.46 30.69
CA ALA A 702 -5.52 -3.78 30.86
C ALA A 702 -6.44 -2.82 30.07
N ALA A 703 -6.05 -1.55 29.89
CA ALA A 703 -6.79 -0.60 29.05
C ALA A 703 -6.70 -0.95 27.56
N ILE A 704 -5.53 -1.37 27.08
CA ILE A 704 -5.34 -1.83 25.69
C ILE A 704 -6.15 -3.10 25.44
N GLU A 705 -6.10 -4.08 26.35
CA GLU A 705 -6.85 -5.34 26.24
C GLU A 705 -8.36 -5.10 26.22
N ARG A 706 -8.88 -4.25 27.10
CA ARG A 706 -10.32 -3.87 27.10
C ARG A 706 -10.73 -3.11 25.85
N GLY A 707 -9.81 -2.35 25.25
CA GLY A 707 -10.08 -1.59 24.03
C GLY A 707 -10.24 -2.44 22.77
N GLY A 708 -9.82 -3.71 22.83
CA GLY A 708 -9.79 -4.60 21.67
C GLY A 708 -8.61 -4.33 20.74
N ASP A 709 -8.33 -5.31 19.89
CA ASP A 709 -7.37 -5.15 18.81
C ASP A 709 -7.98 -4.39 17.62
N ALA A 710 -7.20 -4.31 16.55
CA ALA A 710 -7.63 -3.61 15.36
C ALA A 710 -8.76 -4.33 14.59
N SER A 711 -8.88 -5.65 14.70
CA SER A 711 -9.99 -6.42 14.11
C SER A 711 -11.31 -6.16 14.85
N ALA A 712 -11.24 -6.11 16.20
CA ALA A 712 -12.38 -5.77 17.04
C ALA A 712 -12.91 -4.36 16.74
N TRP A 713 -12.02 -3.38 16.52
CA TRP A 713 -12.38 -2.03 16.08
C TRP A 713 -13.16 -2.05 14.75
N ALA A 714 -12.63 -2.75 13.74
CA ALA A 714 -13.24 -2.80 12.42
C ALA A 714 -14.61 -3.49 12.45
N THR A 715 -14.72 -4.60 13.18
CA THR A 715 -15.97 -5.33 13.37
C THR A 715 -17.02 -4.47 14.06
N ALA A 716 -16.66 -3.80 15.17
CA ALA A 716 -17.58 -2.93 15.89
C ALA A 716 -18.12 -1.77 15.03
N PHE A 717 -17.28 -1.20 14.16
CA PHE A 717 -17.71 -0.15 13.23
C PHE A 717 -18.68 -0.68 12.17
N LEU A 718 -18.32 -1.79 11.50
CA LEU A 718 -19.13 -2.38 10.43
C LEU A 718 -20.48 -2.88 10.96
N ASP A 719 -20.50 -3.54 12.11
CA ASP A 719 -21.73 -4.04 12.73
C ASP A 719 -22.66 -2.87 13.10
N ARG A 720 -22.10 -1.73 13.58
CA ARG A 720 -22.92 -0.53 13.81
C ARG A 720 -23.44 0.05 12.49
N LEU A 721 -22.61 0.16 11.46
CA LEU A 721 -23.02 0.68 10.15
C LEU A 721 -24.21 -0.10 9.58
N GLU A 722 -24.18 -1.43 9.68
CA GLU A 722 -25.30 -2.29 9.28
C GLU A 722 -26.56 -2.06 10.13
N SER A 723 -26.40 -1.89 11.45
CA SER A 723 -27.53 -1.67 12.37
C SER A 723 -28.23 -0.30 12.20
N VAL A 724 -27.47 0.78 11.95
CA VAL A 724 -28.01 2.15 11.81
C VAL A 724 -28.98 2.21 10.63
N VAL A 725 -28.64 1.56 9.53
CA VAL A 725 -29.49 1.50 8.33
C VAL A 725 -30.75 0.66 8.56
N ALA A 726 -30.65 -0.43 9.33
CA ALA A 726 -31.82 -1.25 9.68
C ALA A 726 -32.82 -0.50 10.59
N GLU A 727 -32.33 0.30 11.54
CA GLU A 727 -33.16 1.12 12.44
C GLU A 727 -33.95 2.19 11.67
N GLU A 728 -33.32 2.90 10.73
CA GLU A 728 -33.98 3.91 9.90
C GLU A 728 -35.07 3.32 9.00
N ALA A 729 -34.77 2.20 8.32
CA ALA A 729 -35.74 1.50 7.47
C ALA A 729 -36.99 1.02 8.25
N THR A 730 -36.82 0.73 9.54
CA THR A 730 -37.92 0.31 10.42
C THR A 730 -38.75 1.50 10.91
N CYS A 731 -38.13 2.64 11.16
CA CYS A 731 -38.78 3.89 11.55
C CYS A 731 -39.70 4.42 10.45
N ASP A 732 -39.24 4.39 9.19
CA ASP A 732 -40.04 4.86 8.05
C ASP A 732 -41.27 3.98 7.81
N ARG A 733 -41.15 2.65 7.94
CA ARG A 733 -42.31 1.74 7.84
C ARG A 733 -43.35 1.99 8.94
N ARG A 734 -42.92 2.34 10.17
CA ARG A 734 -43.84 2.69 11.27
C ARG A 734 -44.56 4.03 11.03
N LYS A 735 -43.86 5.03 10.47
CA LYS A 735 -44.49 6.31 10.10
C LYS A 735 -45.53 6.16 8.98
N LEU A 736 -45.24 5.34 7.97
CA LEU A 736 -46.17 5.01 6.88
C LEU A 736 -47.41 4.25 7.35
N THR A 737 -47.28 3.34 8.31
CA THR A 737 -48.42 2.57 8.88
C THR A 737 -49.26 3.38 9.87
N SER A 738 -48.70 4.42 10.50
CA SER A 738 -49.45 5.33 11.39
C SER A 738 -50.25 6.44 10.68
N ARG A 739 -50.10 6.57 9.35
CA ARG A 739 -50.81 7.55 8.50
C ARG A 739 -51.82 6.90 7.53
N GLY A 740 -52.05 5.59 7.66
CA GLY A 740 -53.00 4.81 6.85
C GLY A 740 -54.35 4.66 7.52
#